data_AF-A0A5C4S7R8-F1
#
_entry.id   AF-A0A5C4S7R8-F1
#
_cell.length_a   1.000
_cell.length_b   1.000
_cell.length_c   1.000
_cell.angle_alpha   90.00
_cell.angle_beta   90.00
_cell.angle_gamma   90.00
#
_symmetry.space_group_name_H-M   'P 1'
#
loop_
_entity.id
_entity.type
_entity.pdbx_description
1 polymer ?
#
loop_
_entity_poly.entity_id
_entity_poly.type
_entity_poly.pdbx_seq_one_letter_code
_entity_poly.pdbx_strand_id
1 'polypeptide(L)'
;MEARAYRALQDIGLISDAAVPLGTNIEIEVIRDHQHARRQKLTEGPLFLYKSEEDDDSKLILEDLTILILSDSRDVRIAVIESIEKMLLKNPLILTSKSFGLLKASRNAISSPNPENWRPKAILVYDTLNDDILFSLSGIRQSLQNEPVIQDALKFYAPKVIHPSVISCDSISLSIGNPERDHGTLKTLLSDIVNSSSSLTELCSSYLEKMGFLPFAPSYSMATAVKNLVSSKNYSIDVWQDVWKWVDFQNTSLSRYHACSVFVLFPEFIPDGKLPNLWEQILTVVQNSDKKNESSPEFSPWALRRDLALHYTYHLEARLPENDGGSIGYFAWWFSEQVAALFPPDILSAKFCREKWVKPALEFSSLSWLAASAPIQRSFLRQITLCVNSPWAASLLTMMGEHMNELVPTDLAEDSRNRFQDALVFNTFSVLPFSIKITDDPTFALEGSLADTILKWAEYQPEEHKKGLQQLVEMSDTLGSSEGLLDAIKKLGEFDLPKQVVVCFALKRKLLIDQTLTEGIWEIISDFKWRKNVLGNIDYHIQASLIDSLCTLLIENGDKWYSYLPHFIAELCEKEETDEHRRVLFLYVIHTSLASDTVSAVRRLLRGEHKAKFMEYVKEYQDRVETIRYDYPPWVAGKLRGLMASLHVI
;
A
#
# COMPACT_ATOMS: atom_id res chain seq x y z
N MET A 1 30.44 -13.76 15.82
CA MET A 1 30.67 -13.17 14.48
C MET A 1 29.62 -13.77 13.57
N GLU A 2 28.87 -12.94 12.84
CA GLU A 2 27.83 -13.42 11.92
C GLU A 2 28.46 -14.31 10.84
N ALA A 3 27.83 -15.45 10.48
CA ALA A 3 28.42 -16.46 9.60
C ALA A 3 28.89 -15.88 8.26
N ARG A 4 28.16 -14.91 7.71
CA ARG A 4 28.51 -14.15 6.50
C ARG A 4 29.78 -13.33 6.66
N ALA A 5 29.93 -12.59 7.76
CA ALA A 5 31.13 -11.79 8.04
C ALA A 5 32.36 -12.70 8.21
N TYR A 6 32.20 -13.83 8.91
CA TYR A 6 33.25 -14.83 9.05
C TYR A 6 33.71 -15.36 7.68
N ARG A 7 32.76 -15.74 6.79
CA ARG A 7 33.09 -16.19 5.44
C ARG A 7 33.73 -15.13 4.57
N ALA A 8 33.25 -13.89 4.64
CA ALA A 8 33.86 -12.79 3.91
C ALA A 8 35.32 -12.59 4.32
N LEU A 9 35.64 -12.68 5.62
CA LEU A 9 37.01 -12.56 6.13
C LEU A 9 37.92 -13.74 5.75
N GLN A 10 37.37 -14.96 5.67
CA GLN A 10 38.12 -16.12 5.14
C GLN A 10 38.40 -15.99 3.64
N ASP A 11 37.44 -15.48 2.87
CA ASP A 11 37.58 -15.28 1.42
C ASP A 11 38.73 -14.33 1.08
N ILE A 12 38.89 -13.27 1.87
CA ILE A 12 40.01 -12.31 1.73
C ILE A 12 41.27 -12.71 2.53
N GLY A 13 41.32 -13.92 3.08
CA GLY A 13 42.50 -14.47 3.78
C GLY A 13 42.85 -13.80 5.11
N LEU A 14 41.93 -13.03 5.72
CA LEU A 14 42.15 -12.38 7.02
C LEU A 14 41.92 -13.30 8.22
N ILE A 15 41.24 -14.44 8.02
CA ILE A 15 41.03 -15.47 9.04
C ILE A 15 41.41 -16.84 8.47
N SER A 16 42.15 -17.64 9.26
CA SER A 16 42.53 -19.01 8.92
C SER A 16 41.35 -19.99 9.02
N ASP A 17 41.38 -21.09 8.27
CA ASP A 17 40.37 -22.17 8.29
C ASP A 17 40.27 -22.98 9.60
N ALA A 18 40.93 -22.55 10.69
CA ALA A 18 41.05 -23.29 11.95
C ALA A 18 39.83 -23.20 12.89
N ALA A 19 38.72 -22.57 12.52
CA ALA A 19 37.50 -22.55 13.34
C ALA A 19 36.64 -23.80 13.14
N VAL A 20 35.70 -24.04 14.07
CA VAL A 20 34.66 -25.06 13.92
C VAL A 20 33.93 -24.83 12.58
N PRO A 21 33.98 -25.77 11.61
CA PRO A 21 33.46 -25.51 10.28
C PRO A 21 31.94 -25.38 10.32
N LEU A 22 31.38 -24.38 9.65
CA LEU A 22 29.92 -24.19 9.63
C LEU A 22 29.27 -25.41 8.99
N GLY A 23 28.30 -26.00 9.69
CA GLY A 23 27.52 -27.14 9.21
C GLY A 23 28.15 -28.51 9.42
N THR A 24 29.22 -28.66 10.21
CA THR A 24 29.78 -30.00 10.56
C THR A 24 28.86 -30.85 11.42
N ASN A 25 27.98 -30.21 12.21
CA ASN A 25 27.08 -30.90 13.13
C ASN A 25 25.67 -31.06 12.52
N ILE A 26 25.53 -30.80 11.23
CA ILE A 26 24.25 -30.88 10.53
C ILE A 26 24.10 -32.25 9.91
N GLU A 27 23.05 -32.93 10.32
CA GLU A 27 22.68 -34.24 9.83
C GLU A 27 22.07 -34.11 8.43
N ILE A 28 22.88 -34.35 7.40
CA ILE A 28 22.48 -34.14 6.01
C ILE A 28 21.22 -34.91 5.60
N GLU A 29 21.01 -36.08 6.19
CA GLU A 29 19.83 -36.94 5.95
C GLU A 29 18.54 -36.21 6.34
N VAL A 30 18.58 -35.38 7.39
CA VAL A 30 17.44 -34.57 7.85
C VAL A 30 17.09 -33.45 6.87
N ILE A 31 18.10 -32.85 6.22
CA ILE A 31 17.86 -31.84 5.17
C ILE A 31 17.24 -32.50 3.94
N ARG A 32 17.81 -33.61 3.49
CA ARG A 32 17.41 -34.30 2.25
C ARG A 32 16.03 -34.94 2.35
N ASP A 33 15.72 -35.54 3.50
CA ASP A 33 14.45 -36.22 3.74
C ASP A 33 13.50 -35.37 4.60
N HIS A 34 12.45 -34.86 3.97
CA HIS A 34 11.40 -34.07 4.64
C HIS A 34 10.53 -34.92 5.59
N GLN A 35 10.60 -36.25 5.47
CA GLN A 35 9.89 -37.21 6.33
C GLN A 35 10.81 -37.87 7.37
N HIS A 36 12.07 -37.41 7.49
CA HIS A 36 13.03 -37.98 8.43
C HIS A 36 12.45 -38.00 9.85
N ALA A 37 12.59 -39.11 10.58
CA ALA A 37 11.95 -39.31 11.88
C ALA A 37 12.29 -38.24 12.95
N ARG A 38 13.48 -37.64 12.85
CA ARG A 38 13.94 -36.54 13.73
C ARG A 38 13.44 -35.15 13.33
N ARG A 39 12.94 -34.99 12.10
CA ARG A 39 12.47 -33.70 11.59
C ARG A 39 11.10 -33.40 12.17
N GLN A 40 10.96 -32.23 12.79
CA GLN A 40 9.64 -31.75 13.18
C GLN A 40 8.87 -31.34 11.92
N LYS A 41 7.59 -31.71 11.89
CA LYS A 41 6.73 -31.37 10.76
C LYS A 41 6.42 -29.87 10.80
N LEU A 42 7.15 -29.11 10.01
CA LEU A 42 6.86 -27.71 9.74
C LEU A 42 6.16 -27.56 8.39
N THR A 43 5.40 -26.47 8.24
CA THR A 43 4.98 -26.03 6.91
C THR A 43 6.19 -25.64 6.06
N GLU A 44 6.03 -25.61 4.74
CA GLU A 44 7.15 -25.32 3.83
C GLU A 44 7.61 -23.87 3.97
N GLY A 45 8.93 -23.67 3.94
CA GLY A 45 9.55 -22.36 4.11
C GLY A 45 11.05 -22.47 4.29
N PRO A 46 11.73 -21.33 4.55
CA PRO A 46 13.18 -21.24 4.62
C PRO A 46 13.80 -21.88 5.87
N LEU A 47 12.99 -22.28 6.86
CA LEU A 47 13.43 -22.88 8.10
C LEU A 47 13.16 -24.38 8.12
N PHE A 48 13.97 -25.12 8.88
CA PHE A 48 13.63 -26.48 9.29
C PHE A 48 14.06 -26.73 10.73
N LEU A 49 13.34 -27.65 11.39
CA LEU A 49 13.52 -27.95 12.81
C LEU A 49 13.72 -29.45 12.98
N TYR A 50 14.72 -29.86 13.76
CA TYR A 50 14.99 -31.27 14.01
C TYR A 50 15.56 -31.53 15.41
N LYS A 51 15.48 -32.79 15.86
CA LYS A 51 16.08 -33.24 17.12
C LYS A 51 17.53 -33.67 16.90
N SER A 52 18.45 -33.15 17.70
CA SER A 52 19.86 -33.58 17.70
C SER A 52 20.02 -35.00 18.24
N GLU A 53 21.01 -35.73 17.72
CA GLU A 53 21.43 -37.05 18.22
C GLU A 53 22.24 -36.99 19.54
N GLU A 54 22.83 -35.84 19.90
CA GLU A 54 23.93 -35.75 20.87
C GLU A 54 23.56 -35.60 22.36
N ASP A 55 22.29 -35.60 22.78
CA ASP A 55 21.90 -35.44 24.21
C ASP A 55 20.69 -36.31 24.64
N ASP A 56 20.73 -36.82 25.88
CA ASP A 56 19.62 -37.54 26.56
C ASP A 56 18.35 -36.68 26.68
N ASP A 57 18.50 -35.35 26.64
CA ASP A 57 17.43 -34.38 26.48
C ASP A 57 17.41 -33.89 25.03
N SER A 58 16.56 -34.51 24.19
CA SER A 58 16.45 -34.23 22.75
C SER A 58 16.23 -32.74 22.41
N LYS A 59 17.32 -31.99 22.27
CA LYS A 59 17.31 -30.55 21.95
C LYS A 59 16.83 -30.34 20.52
N LEU A 60 15.88 -29.42 20.35
CA LEU A 60 15.40 -28.99 19.04
C LEU A 60 16.38 -27.95 18.46
N ILE A 61 16.86 -28.22 17.25
CA ILE A 61 17.72 -27.32 16.46
C ILE A 61 16.89 -26.72 15.34
N LEU A 62 16.77 -25.40 15.32
CA LEU A 62 16.17 -24.61 14.25
C LEU A 62 17.29 -24.09 13.35
N GLU A 63 17.22 -24.42 12.06
CA GLU A 63 18.19 -23.98 11.06
C GLU A 63 17.51 -23.19 9.94
N ASP A 64 18.25 -22.22 9.40
CA ASP A 64 17.85 -21.40 8.25
C ASP A 64 18.63 -21.83 7.00
N LEU A 65 17.90 -22.21 5.95
CA LEU A 65 18.49 -22.66 4.68
C LEU A 65 19.47 -21.64 4.09
N THR A 66 19.24 -20.34 4.28
CA THR A 66 20.19 -19.30 3.82
C THR A 66 21.55 -19.49 4.46
N ILE A 67 21.63 -19.64 5.79
CA ILE A 67 22.90 -19.77 6.52
C ILE A 67 23.64 -21.04 6.06
N LEU A 68 22.90 -22.11 5.79
CA LEU A 68 23.50 -23.39 5.41
C LEU A 68 24.14 -23.40 4.02
N ILE A 69 23.83 -22.44 3.14
CA ILE A 69 24.55 -22.27 1.88
C ILE A 69 26.03 -21.93 2.10
N LEU A 70 26.36 -21.36 3.28
CA LEU A 70 27.71 -21.01 3.69
C LEU A 70 28.45 -22.18 4.39
N SER A 71 27.86 -23.38 4.44
CA SER A 71 28.48 -24.56 5.05
C SER A 71 29.79 -24.96 4.36
N ASP A 72 30.79 -25.44 5.12
CA ASP A 72 32.00 -26.02 4.52
C ASP A 72 31.71 -27.36 3.85
N SER A 73 30.65 -28.05 4.28
CA SER A 73 30.22 -29.32 3.69
C SER A 73 29.55 -29.08 2.33
N ARG A 74 30.19 -29.59 1.28
CA ARG A 74 29.66 -29.59 -0.09
C ARG A 74 28.27 -30.20 -0.16
N ASP A 75 28.07 -31.32 0.53
CA ASP A 75 26.82 -32.05 0.44
C ASP A 75 25.67 -31.30 1.14
N VAL A 76 25.96 -30.57 2.23
CA VAL A 76 24.99 -29.67 2.87
C VAL A 76 24.57 -28.55 1.91
N ARG A 77 25.54 -27.88 1.26
CA ARG A 77 25.24 -26.82 0.28
C ARG A 77 24.37 -27.32 -0.88
N ILE A 78 24.65 -28.52 -1.38
CA ILE A 78 23.84 -29.15 -2.45
C ILE A 78 22.43 -29.44 -1.95
N ALA A 79 22.30 -30.02 -0.75
CA ALA A 79 20.99 -30.35 -0.17
C ALA A 79 20.12 -29.10 0.06
N VAL A 80 20.73 -27.97 0.44
CA VAL A 80 20.05 -26.66 0.57
C VAL A 80 19.50 -26.20 -0.79
N ILE A 81 20.32 -26.22 -1.85
CA ILE A 81 19.88 -25.83 -3.20
C ILE A 81 18.71 -26.71 -3.65
N GLU A 82 18.82 -28.03 -3.47
CA GLU A 82 17.75 -28.97 -3.83
C GLU A 82 16.47 -28.73 -3.04
N SER A 83 16.57 -28.36 -1.76
CA SER A 83 15.41 -28.01 -0.94
C SER A 83 14.70 -26.76 -1.46
N ILE A 84 15.46 -25.70 -1.78
CA ILE A 84 14.91 -24.45 -2.35
C ILE A 84 14.28 -24.71 -3.74
N GLU A 85 14.91 -25.54 -4.58
CA GLU A 85 14.34 -25.91 -5.89
C GLU A 85 13.04 -26.70 -5.77
N LYS A 86 12.94 -27.63 -4.81
CA LYS A 86 11.69 -28.35 -4.51
C LYS A 86 10.58 -27.40 -4.06
N MET A 87 10.94 -26.39 -3.26
CA MET A 87 10.02 -25.33 -2.84
C MET A 87 9.49 -24.55 -4.06
N LEU A 88 10.38 -24.13 -4.97
CA LEU A 88 10.01 -23.40 -6.19
C LEU A 88 9.12 -24.18 -7.15
N LEU A 89 9.28 -25.50 -7.24
CA LEU A 89 8.41 -26.35 -8.05
C LEU A 89 6.96 -26.37 -7.53
N LYS A 90 6.77 -26.20 -6.22
CA LYS A 90 5.44 -26.18 -5.59
C LYS A 90 4.82 -24.78 -5.60
N ASN A 91 5.65 -23.77 -5.36
CA ASN A 91 5.23 -22.38 -5.37
C ASN A 91 6.31 -21.53 -6.06
N PRO A 92 6.08 -21.11 -7.32
CA PRO A 92 7.00 -20.25 -8.05
C PRO A 92 7.25 -18.90 -7.39
N LEU A 93 6.35 -18.42 -6.53
CA LEU A 93 6.44 -17.14 -5.81
C LEU A 93 7.22 -17.23 -4.49
N ILE A 94 8.13 -18.19 -4.36
CA ILE A 94 9.04 -18.30 -3.20
C ILE A 94 10.30 -17.46 -3.38
N LEU A 95 10.75 -17.23 -4.62
CA LEU A 95 11.88 -16.36 -4.94
C LEU A 95 11.50 -15.40 -6.06
N THR A 96 12.13 -14.23 -6.05
CA THR A 96 12.11 -13.35 -7.22
C THR A 96 12.82 -14.00 -8.41
N SER A 97 12.48 -13.56 -9.63
CA SER A 97 13.07 -14.09 -10.86
C SER A 97 14.59 -13.89 -10.89
N LYS A 98 15.08 -12.76 -10.37
CA LYS A 98 16.49 -12.45 -10.21
C LYS A 98 17.20 -13.42 -9.27
N SER A 99 16.65 -13.64 -8.07
CA SER A 99 17.23 -14.55 -7.08
C SER A 99 17.27 -15.98 -7.59
N PHE A 100 16.19 -16.43 -8.25
CA PHE A 100 16.16 -17.74 -8.88
C PHE A 100 17.21 -17.88 -10.00
N GLY A 101 17.32 -16.89 -10.88
CA GLY A 101 18.32 -16.86 -11.94
C GLY A 101 19.74 -16.94 -11.40
N LEU A 102 20.03 -16.21 -10.32
CA LEU A 102 21.32 -16.22 -9.65
C LEU A 102 21.63 -17.57 -8.98
N LEU A 103 20.65 -18.16 -8.29
CA LEU A 103 20.78 -19.48 -7.68
C LEU A 103 21.15 -20.54 -8.74
N LYS A 104 20.41 -20.53 -9.87
CA LYS A 104 20.66 -21.44 -11.00
C LYS A 104 22.06 -21.24 -11.61
N ALA A 105 22.48 -19.99 -11.81
CA ALA A 105 23.80 -19.67 -12.35
C ALA A 105 24.95 -20.04 -11.39
N SER A 106 24.69 -19.99 -10.07
CA SER A 106 25.70 -20.24 -9.04
C SER A 106 25.82 -21.71 -8.64
N ARG A 107 24.87 -22.58 -9.04
CA ARG A 107 24.78 -23.98 -8.61
C ARG A 107 26.08 -24.77 -8.76
N ASN A 108 26.70 -24.72 -9.94
CA ASN A 108 27.93 -25.48 -10.22
C ASN A 108 29.11 -25.00 -9.37
N ALA A 109 29.21 -23.68 -9.17
CA ALA A 109 30.27 -23.09 -8.36
C ALA A 109 30.09 -23.42 -6.88
N ILE A 110 28.87 -23.32 -6.35
CA ILE A 110 28.55 -23.68 -4.94
C ILE A 110 28.82 -25.16 -4.68
N SER A 111 28.58 -26.01 -5.67
CA SER A 111 28.85 -27.45 -5.61
C SER A 111 30.33 -27.80 -5.73
N SER A 112 31.22 -26.83 -5.95
CA SER A 112 32.67 -27.05 -6.03
C SER A 112 33.23 -27.42 -4.66
N PRO A 113 34.18 -28.38 -4.58
CA PRO A 113 34.94 -28.60 -3.35
C PRO A 113 35.98 -27.50 -3.10
N ASN A 114 36.39 -26.73 -4.12
CA ASN A 114 37.39 -25.67 -3.98
C ASN A 114 36.78 -24.40 -3.35
N PRO A 115 37.25 -23.97 -2.15
CA PRO A 115 36.83 -22.72 -1.50
C PRO A 115 36.81 -21.49 -2.39
N GLU A 116 37.82 -21.31 -3.25
CA GLU A 116 37.93 -20.14 -4.14
C GLU A 116 36.78 -20.05 -5.14
N ASN A 117 36.16 -21.20 -5.47
CA ASN A 117 35.04 -21.26 -6.39
C ASN A 117 33.70 -21.11 -5.67
N TRP A 118 33.52 -21.79 -4.54
CA TRP A 118 32.21 -21.86 -3.89
C TRP A 118 31.96 -20.70 -2.92
N ARG A 119 32.98 -20.19 -2.19
CA ARG A 119 32.78 -19.17 -1.14
C ARG A 119 32.23 -17.85 -1.70
N PRO A 120 32.79 -17.24 -2.76
CA PRO A 120 32.25 -15.99 -3.29
C PRO A 120 30.81 -16.13 -3.79
N LYS A 121 30.49 -17.29 -4.40
CA LYS A 121 29.15 -17.56 -4.93
C LYS A 121 28.14 -17.90 -3.84
N ALA A 122 28.56 -18.59 -2.78
CA ALA A 122 27.73 -18.86 -1.62
C ALA A 122 27.41 -17.57 -0.84
N ILE A 123 28.38 -16.66 -0.66
CA ILE A 123 28.15 -15.33 -0.06
C ILE A 123 27.16 -14.54 -0.92
N LEU A 124 27.35 -14.53 -2.24
CA LEU A 124 26.46 -13.81 -3.15
C LEU A 124 25.02 -14.37 -3.14
N VAL A 125 24.85 -15.70 -3.13
CA VAL A 125 23.54 -16.34 -3.00
C VAL A 125 22.94 -16.09 -1.62
N TYR A 126 23.73 -16.17 -0.55
CA TYR A 126 23.29 -15.83 0.80
C TYR A 126 22.75 -14.40 0.87
N ASP A 127 23.54 -13.40 0.48
CA ASP A 127 23.15 -11.99 0.51
C ASP A 127 21.87 -11.79 -0.33
N THR A 128 21.76 -12.45 -1.49
CA THR A 128 20.58 -12.34 -2.36
C THR A 128 19.33 -12.98 -1.76
N LEU A 129 19.42 -14.19 -1.19
CA LEU A 129 18.29 -14.84 -0.52
C LEU A 129 17.88 -14.11 0.75
N ASN A 130 18.86 -13.58 1.48
CA ASN A 130 18.64 -12.80 2.69
C ASN A 130 17.87 -11.50 2.41
N ASP A 131 18.11 -10.89 1.25
CA ASP A 131 17.43 -9.67 0.79
C ASP A 131 16.20 -9.97 -0.08
N ASP A 132 15.91 -11.24 -0.40
CA ASP A 132 14.75 -11.62 -1.20
C ASP A 132 13.45 -11.51 -0.38
N ILE A 133 12.56 -10.65 -0.86
CA ILE A 133 11.31 -10.30 -0.19
C ILE A 133 10.31 -11.44 -0.23
N LEU A 134 10.29 -12.25 -1.30
CA LEU A 134 9.39 -13.41 -1.44
C LEU A 134 9.87 -14.58 -0.58
N PHE A 135 11.19 -14.72 -0.45
CA PHE A 135 11.78 -15.69 0.48
C PHE A 135 11.47 -15.32 1.93
N SER A 136 11.60 -14.03 2.26
CA SER A 136 11.25 -13.51 3.59
C SER A 136 9.76 -13.62 3.89
N LEU A 137 8.90 -13.38 2.89
CA LEU A 137 7.45 -13.59 3.00
C LEU A 137 7.10 -15.05 3.31
N SER A 138 7.81 -15.98 2.66
CA SER A 138 7.69 -17.42 2.94
C SER A 138 8.16 -17.77 4.37
N GLY A 139 9.21 -17.11 4.85
CA GLY A 139 9.68 -17.20 6.24
C GLY A 139 8.62 -16.76 7.25
N ILE A 140 7.97 -15.61 7.03
CA ILE A 140 6.86 -15.16 7.89
C ILE A 140 5.71 -16.16 7.87
N ARG A 141 5.28 -16.61 6.69
CA ARG A 141 4.20 -17.59 6.55
C ARG A 141 4.49 -18.85 7.35
N GLN A 142 5.71 -19.38 7.21
CA GLN A 142 6.15 -20.55 7.95
C GLN A 142 6.14 -20.29 9.45
N SER A 143 6.67 -19.16 9.92
CA SER A 143 6.68 -18.82 11.34
C SER A 143 5.28 -18.71 11.94
N LEU A 144 4.35 -18.04 11.25
CA LEU A 144 2.97 -17.86 11.72
C LEU A 144 2.18 -19.18 11.77
N GLN A 145 2.39 -20.07 10.78
CA GLN A 145 1.68 -21.35 10.71
C GLN A 145 2.17 -22.40 11.71
N ASN A 146 3.35 -22.19 12.31
CA ASN A 146 3.96 -23.12 13.26
C ASN A 146 4.16 -22.46 14.64
N GLU A 147 3.36 -21.45 14.99
CA GLU A 147 3.37 -20.86 16.32
C GLU A 147 2.98 -21.89 17.41
N PRO A 148 3.59 -21.83 18.61
CA PRO A 148 4.64 -20.90 19.04
C PRO A 148 6.08 -21.36 18.73
N VAL A 149 6.26 -22.50 18.04
CA VAL A 149 7.52 -23.26 17.98
C VAL A 149 8.69 -22.47 17.38
N ILE A 150 8.41 -21.66 16.36
CA ILE A 150 9.44 -20.90 15.61
C ILE A 150 9.09 -19.40 15.48
N GLN A 151 8.33 -18.88 16.46
CA GLN A 151 7.84 -17.50 16.43
C GLN A 151 8.97 -16.46 16.46
N ASP A 152 10.10 -16.76 17.12
CA ASP A 152 11.25 -15.86 17.20
C ASP A 152 11.84 -15.50 15.83
N ALA A 153 11.68 -16.37 14.82
CA ALA A 153 12.14 -16.09 13.46
C ALA A 153 11.38 -14.92 12.79
N LEU A 154 10.20 -14.54 13.31
CA LEU A 154 9.51 -13.32 12.87
C LEU A 154 10.35 -12.06 13.08
N LYS A 155 11.19 -12.02 14.12
CA LYS A 155 12.10 -10.88 14.37
C LYS A 155 13.11 -10.68 13.25
N PHE A 156 13.41 -11.73 12.49
CA PHE A 156 14.34 -11.69 11.36
C PHE A 156 13.63 -11.40 10.03
N TYR A 157 12.51 -12.08 9.75
CA TYR A 157 11.83 -11.97 8.46
C TYR A 157 10.85 -10.80 8.36
N ALA A 158 10.12 -10.46 9.44
CA ALA A 158 9.10 -9.40 9.40
C ALA A 158 9.68 -8.02 9.01
N PRO A 159 10.81 -7.55 9.56
CA PRO A 159 11.37 -6.25 9.17
C PRO A 159 11.70 -6.16 7.68
N LYS A 160 12.10 -7.27 7.04
CA LYS A 160 12.47 -7.30 5.61
C LYS A 160 11.27 -7.27 4.67
N VAL A 161 10.11 -7.74 5.14
CA VAL A 161 8.85 -7.67 4.39
C VAL A 161 8.19 -6.32 4.61
N ILE A 162 8.22 -5.79 5.83
CA ILE A 162 7.66 -4.48 6.15
C ILE A 162 8.50 -3.37 5.53
N HIS A 163 9.84 -3.42 5.61
CA HIS A 163 10.72 -2.42 5.01
C HIS A 163 11.60 -3.04 3.90
N PRO A 164 11.01 -3.43 2.77
CA PRO A 164 11.75 -4.18 1.77
C PRO A 164 12.82 -3.35 1.08
N SER A 165 13.89 -4.00 0.65
CA SER A 165 14.89 -3.34 -0.18
C SER A 165 14.31 -3.08 -1.57
N VAL A 166 14.64 -1.93 -2.16
CA VAL A 166 14.21 -1.54 -3.51
C VAL A 166 14.68 -2.57 -4.54
N ILE A 167 15.92 -3.07 -4.37
CA ILE A 167 16.51 -4.08 -5.25
C ILE A 167 15.64 -5.34 -5.28
N SER A 168 15.06 -5.73 -4.14
CA SER A 168 14.18 -6.90 -4.06
C SER A 168 12.83 -6.62 -4.69
N CYS A 169 12.23 -5.45 -4.43
CA CYS A 169 10.99 -5.02 -5.08
C CYS A 169 11.12 -4.97 -6.61
N ASP A 170 12.19 -4.37 -7.14
CA ASP A 170 12.48 -4.28 -8.58
C ASP A 170 12.70 -5.66 -9.23
N SER A 171 13.01 -6.68 -8.43
CA SER A 171 13.20 -8.05 -8.91
C SER A 171 11.88 -8.82 -9.06
N ILE A 172 10.76 -8.26 -8.59
CA ILE A 172 9.43 -8.83 -8.78
C ILE A 172 8.92 -8.40 -10.15
N SER A 173 8.58 -9.38 -10.96
CA SER A 173 7.98 -9.17 -12.28
C SER A 173 6.47 -9.43 -12.18
N LEU A 174 5.68 -8.36 -12.06
CA LEU A 174 4.23 -8.46 -12.15
C LEU A 174 3.81 -8.55 -13.62
N SER A 175 2.68 -9.22 -13.89
CA SER A 175 2.15 -9.37 -15.24
C SER A 175 1.78 -8.04 -15.90
N ILE A 176 1.47 -7.03 -15.08
CA ILE A 176 1.11 -5.67 -15.51
C ILE A 176 2.05 -4.71 -14.80
N GLY A 177 2.70 -3.82 -15.55
CA GLY A 177 3.54 -2.76 -14.98
C GLY A 177 2.69 -1.61 -14.44
N ASN A 178 1.94 -0.96 -15.34
CA ASN A 178 0.99 0.10 -15.01
C ASN A 178 -0.38 -0.24 -15.64
N PRO A 179 -1.42 -0.52 -14.84
CA PRO A 179 -2.74 -0.85 -15.36
C PRO A 179 -3.41 0.31 -16.11
N GLU A 180 -3.10 1.57 -15.81
CA GLU A 180 -3.68 2.75 -16.49
C GLU A 180 -3.15 2.94 -17.91
N ARG A 181 -1.97 2.38 -18.21
CA ARG A 181 -1.32 2.51 -19.52
C ARG A 181 -1.40 1.23 -20.34
N ASP A 182 -1.70 0.10 -19.71
CA ASP A 182 -1.64 -1.23 -20.33
C ASP A 182 -2.99 -1.97 -20.30
N HIS A 183 -4.02 -1.32 -20.85
CA HIS A 183 -5.36 -1.91 -21.03
C HIS A 183 -5.32 -3.16 -21.91
N GLY A 184 -4.35 -3.26 -22.83
CA GLY A 184 -4.15 -4.44 -23.68
C GLY A 184 -3.84 -5.67 -22.85
N THR A 185 -2.83 -5.59 -21.98
CA THR A 185 -2.44 -6.70 -21.10
C THR A 185 -3.54 -7.03 -20.08
N LEU A 186 -4.29 -6.05 -19.57
CA LEU A 186 -5.47 -6.31 -18.73
C LEU A 186 -6.51 -7.19 -19.44
N LYS A 187 -6.83 -6.88 -20.71
CA LYS A 187 -7.77 -7.67 -21.53
C LYS A 187 -7.25 -9.09 -21.78
N THR A 188 -5.97 -9.21 -22.13
CA THR A 188 -5.32 -10.51 -22.35
C THR A 188 -5.35 -11.36 -21.08
N LEU A 189 -4.97 -10.79 -19.94
CA LEU A 189 -4.95 -11.50 -18.66
C LEU A 189 -6.35 -11.99 -18.26
N LEU A 190 -7.38 -11.14 -18.41
CA LEU A 190 -8.76 -11.52 -18.13
C LEU A 190 -9.23 -12.66 -19.03
N SER A 191 -8.90 -12.58 -20.32
CA SER A 191 -9.24 -13.61 -21.30
C SER A 191 -8.52 -14.93 -21.00
N ASP A 192 -7.24 -14.87 -20.61
CA ASP A 192 -6.47 -16.06 -20.20
C ASP A 192 -7.09 -16.72 -18.96
N ILE A 193 -7.51 -15.93 -17.96
CA ILE A 193 -8.23 -16.43 -16.78
C ILE A 193 -9.52 -17.14 -17.18
N VAL A 194 -10.34 -16.54 -18.06
CA VAL A 194 -11.59 -17.15 -18.52
C VAL A 194 -11.32 -18.45 -19.30
N ASN A 195 -10.37 -18.41 -20.23
CA ASN A 195 -10.06 -19.54 -21.12
C ASN A 195 -9.41 -20.72 -20.39
N SER A 196 -8.58 -20.45 -19.36
CA SER A 196 -7.92 -21.51 -18.59
C SER A 196 -8.84 -22.15 -17.56
N SER A 197 -9.95 -21.50 -17.19
CA SER A 197 -10.78 -21.95 -16.07
C SER A 197 -11.80 -23.00 -16.50
N SER A 198 -11.80 -24.14 -15.80
CA SER A 198 -12.77 -25.22 -16.00
C SER A 198 -14.10 -24.98 -15.25
N SER A 199 -14.09 -24.21 -14.17
CA SER A 199 -15.22 -23.94 -13.28
C SER A 199 -15.27 -22.48 -12.81
N LEU A 200 -16.41 -22.05 -12.22
CA LEU A 200 -16.51 -20.73 -11.59
C LEU A 200 -15.55 -20.56 -10.40
N THR A 201 -15.37 -21.59 -9.57
CA THR A 201 -14.44 -21.56 -8.44
C THR A 201 -13.01 -21.32 -8.89
N GLU A 202 -12.58 -22.00 -9.96
CA GLU A 202 -11.24 -21.82 -10.54
C GLU A 202 -11.08 -20.42 -11.13
N LEU A 203 -12.10 -19.93 -11.86
CA LEU A 203 -12.10 -18.56 -12.41
C LEU A 203 -12.00 -17.51 -11.32
N CYS A 204 -12.86 -17.58 -10.29
CA CYS A 204 -12.88 -16.60 -9.21
C CYS A 204 -11.56 -16.61 -8.42
N SER A 205 -10.98 -17.79 -8.19
CA SER A 205 -9.69 -17.91 -7.49
C SER A 205 -8.53 -17.36 -8.33
N SER A 206 -8.49 -17.69 -9.63
CA SER A 206 -7.47 -17.18 -10.56
C SER A 206 -7.57 -15.66 -10.75
N TYR A 207 -8.80 -15.12 -10.81
CA TYR A 207 -9.04 -13.68 -10.83
C TYR A 207 -8.58 -13.03 -9.53
N LEU A 208 -8.98 -13.56 -8.37
CA LEU A 208 -8.62 -13.01 -7.07
C LEU A 208 -7.09 -12.94 -6.90
N GLU A 209 -6.38 -14.00 -7.27
CA GLU A 209 -4.92 -14.10 -7.21
C GLU A 209 -4.21 -13.08 -8.12
N LYS A 210 -4.69 -12.93 -9.37
CA LYS A 210 -3.98 -12.16 -10.41
C LYS A 210 -4.41 -10.71 -10.53
N MET A 211 -5.66 -10.39 -10.19
CA MET A 211 -6.28 -9.08 -10.43
C MET A 211 -7.12 -8.58 -9.24
N GLY A 212 -7.50 -9.44 -8.29
CA GLY A 212 -8.49 -9.12 -7.27
C GLY A 212 -8.05 -8.17 -6.16
N PHE A 213 -6.78 -7.78 -6.11
CA PHE A 213 -6.29 -6.81 -5.12
C PHE A 213 -6.62 -5.35 -5.49
N LEU A 214 -7.19 -5.09 -6.67
CA LEU A 214 -7.66 -3.76 -7.08
C LEU A 214 -9.12 -3.78 -7.52
N PRO A 215 -9.88 -2.69 -7.30
CA PRO A 215 -11.24 -2.57 -7.79
C PRO A 215 -11.26 -2.06 -9.24
N PHE A 216 -10.93 -2.97 -10.16
CA PHE A 216 -10.94 -2.66 -11.59
C PHE A 216 -12.33 -2.29 -12.11
N ALA A 217 -12.35 -1.52 -13.21
CA ALA A 217 -13.57 -1.14 -13.90
C ALA A 217 -14.36 -2.37 -14.40
N PRO A 218 -15.67 -2.22 -14.69
CA PRO A 218 -16.52 -3.34 -15.13
C PRO A 218 -15.91 -4.17 -16.27
N SER A 219 -15.26 -3.54 -17.25
CA SER A 219 -14.58 -4.19 -18.39
C SER A 219 -13.46 -5.17 -17.99
N TYR A 220 -12.85 -4.97 -16.82
CA TYR A 220 -11.74 -5.77 -16.29
C TYR A 220 -12.11 -6.49 -14.96
N SER A 221 -13.39 -6.45 -14.58
CA SER A 221 -13.89 -6.95 -13.29
C SER A 221 -14.10 -8.48 -13.28
N MET A 222 -14.18 -9.05 -12.08
CA MET A 222 -14.58 -10.45 -11.89
C MET A 222 -15.98 -10.72 -12.46
N ALA A 223 -16.89 -9.74 -12.35
CA ALA A 223 -18.24 -9.82 -12.90
C ALA A 223 -18.22 -10.16 -14.40
N THR A 224 -17.43 -9.41 -15.18
CA THR A 224 -17.30 -9.64 -16.62
C THR A 224 -16.67 -10.99 -16.93
N ALA A 225 -15.66 -11.42 -16.16
CA ALA A 225 -15.09 -12.76 -16.31
C ALA A 225 -16.13 -13.87 -16.08
N VAL A 226 -16.94 -13.77 -15.01
CA VAL A 226 -18.04 -14.69 -14.72
C VAL A 226 -19.06 -14.72 -15.85
N LYS A 227 -19.52 -13.55 -16.32
CA LYS A 227 -20.46 -13.46 -17.44
C LYS A 227 -19.94 -14.11 -18.71
N ASN A 228 -18.66 -13.90 -19.04
CA ASN A 228 -18.02 -14.49 -20.21
C ASN A 228 -17.92 -16.02 -20.10
N LEU A 229 -17.59 -16.55 -18.92
CA LEU A 229 -17.55 -18.00 -18.70
C LEU A 229 -18.95 -18.65 -18.81
N VAL A 230 -19.96 -18.03 -18.19
CA VAL A 230 -21.34 -18.53 -18.22
C VAL A 230 -21.88 -18.53 -19.65
N SER A 231 -21.63 -17.44 -20.40
CA SER A 231 -22.08 -17.32 -21.79
C SER A 231 -21.38 -18.28 -22.74
N SER A 232 -20.13 -18.67 -22.47
CA SER A 232 -19.36 -19.57 -23.35
C SER A 232 -19.66 -21.05 -23.12
N LYS A 233 -20.15 -21.45 -21.94
CA LYS A 233 -20.21 -22.87 -21.56
C LYS A 233 -21.56 -23.57 -21.70
N ASN A 234 -22.66 -22.92 -22.10
CA ASN A 234 -23.97 -23.56 -22.39
C ASN A 234 -24.52 -24.53 -21.31
N TYR A 235 -23.98 -24.54 -20.08
CA TYR A 235 -24.45 -25.39 -18.98
C TYR A 235 -25.34 -24.59 -18.03
N SER A 236 -26.27 -25.29 -17.37
CA SER A 236 -27.07 -24.77 -16.25
C SER A 236 -26.19 -24.62 -15.01
N ILE A 237 -25.43 -23.53 -14.92
CA ILE A 237 -24.61 -23.18 -13.77
C ILE A 237 -25.44 -22.35 -12.79
N ASP A 238 -25.49 -22.75 -11.51
CA ASP A 238 -26.04 -21.92 -10.45
C ASP A 238 -24.96 -20.93 -9.98
N VAL A 239 -24.90 -19.78 -10.67
CA VAL A 239 -23.89 -18.74 -10.44
C VAL A 239 -23.93 -18.25 -8.99
N TRP A 240 -25.13 -18.10 -8.42
CA TRP A 240 -25.30 -17.65 -7.04
C TRP A 240 -24.64 -18.60 -6.05
N GLN A 241 -24.99 -19.89 -6.10
CA GLN A 241 -24.45 -20.88 -5.16
C GLN A 241 -22.94 -21.05 -5.31
N ASP A 242 -22.44 -21.14 -6.55
CA ASP A 242 -21.01 -21.40 -6.80
C ASP A 242 -20.12 -20.23 -6.35
N VAL A 243 -20.54 -18.98 -6.62
CA VAL A 243 -19.78 -17.79 -6.20
C VAL A 243 -19.79 -17.66 -4.68
N TRP A 244 -20.93 -17.82 -4.00
CA TRP A 244 -20.95 -17.70 -2.54
C TRP A 244 -20.24 -18.85 -1.83
N LYS A 245 -20.32 -20.08 -2.36
CA LYS A 245 -19.52 -21.20 -1.87
C LYS A 245 -18.01 -20.94 -2.02
N TRP A 246 -17.61 -20.29 -3.10
CA TRP A 246 -16.23 -19.83 -3.27
C TRP A 246 -15.85 -18.75 -2.26
N VAL A 247 -16.73 -17.78 -1.99
CA VAL A 247 -16.50 -16.76 -0.96
C VAL A 247 -16.29 -17.40 0.42
N ASP A 248 -17.13 -18.36 0.80
CA ASP A 248 -17.02 -19.07 2.08
C ASP A 248 -15.71 -19.86 2.19
N PHE A 249 -15.27 -20.46 1.07
CA PHE A 249 -14.00 -21.19 1.01
C PHE A 249 -12.78 -20.27 1.12
N GLN A 250 -12.77 -19.15 0.38
CA GLN A 250 -11.67 -18.18 0.44
C GLN A 250 -11.64 -17.45 1.77
N ASN A 251 -12.82 -17.15 2.32
CA ASN A 251 -13.01 -16.44 3.57
C ASN A 251 -12.21 -15.12 3.64
N THR A 252 -12.20 -14.32 2.57
CA THR A 252 -11.50 -13.03 2.56
C THR A 252 -12.47 -11.87 2.35
N SER A 253 -12.09 -10.68 2.79
CA SER A 253 -12.88 -9.48 2.54
C SER A 253 -12.95 -9.14 1.04
N LEU A 254 -11.87 -9.40 0.29
CA LEU A 254 -11.83 -9.18 -1.16
C LEU A 254 -12.75 -10.13 -1.93
N SER A 255 -12.80 -11.42 -1.56
CA SER A 255 -13.73 -12.35 -2.22
C SER A 255 -15.18 -11.91 -2.08
N ARG A 256 -15.56 -11.38 -0.91
CA ARG A 256 -16.89 -10.78 -0.67
C ARG A 256 -17.15 -9.56 -1.55
N TYR A 257 -16.20 -8.63 -1.67
CA TYR A 257 -16.34 -7.48 -2.58
C TYR A 257 -16.56 -7.93 -4.02
N HIS A 258 -15.74 -8.86 -4.51
CA HIS A 258 -15.85 -9.32 -5.90
C HIS A 258 -17.16 -10.06 -6.13
N ALA A 259 -17.62 -10.89 -5.20
CA ALA A 259 -18.94 -11.50 -5.29
C ALA A 259 -20.07 -10.46 -5.33
N CYS A 260 -20.03 -9.43 -4.47
CA CYS A 260 -20.98 -8.33 -4.54
C CYS A 260 -20.93 -7.63 -5.91
N SER A 261 -19.74 -7.40 -6.46
CA SER A 261 -19.60 -6.77 -7.78
C SER A 261 -20.24 -7.60 -8.91
N VAL A 262 -20.17 -8.94 -8.84
CA VAL A 262 -20.82 -9.84 -9.81
C VAL A 262 -22.33 -9.61 -9.82
N PHE A 263 -22.96 -9.64 -8.64
CA PHE A 263 -24.42 -9.56 -8.55
C PHE A 263 -24.95 -8.13 -8.67
N VAL A 264 -24.13 -7.11 -8.38
CA VAL A 264 -24.48 -5.71 -8.64
C VAL A 264 -24.45 -5.39 -10.14
N LEU A 265 -23.45 -5.90 -10.88
CA LEU A 265 -23.33 -5.67 -12.32
C LEU A 265 -24.22 -6.61 -13.15
N PHE A 266 -24.60 -7.77 -12.61
CA PHE A 266 -25.48 -8.73 -13.28
C PHE A 266 -26.58 -9.22 -12.33
N PRO A 267 -27.60 -8.37 -12.03
CA PRO A 267 -28.71 -8.74 -11.16
C PRO A 267 -29.49 -9.98 -11.65
N GLU A 268 -29.43 -10.30 -12.95
CA GLU A 268 -30.03 -11.50 -13.53
C GLU A 268 -29.50 -12.82 -12.95
N PHE A 269 -28.34 -12.80 -12.27
CA PHE A 269 -27.79 -13.96 -11.56
C PHE A 269 -28.31 -14.14 -10.14
N ILE A 270 -29.17 -13.23 -9.64
CA ILE A 270 -29.75 -13.29 -8.29
C ILE A 270 -31.04 -14.12 -8.33
N PRO A 271 -31.13 -15.25 -7.60
CA PRO A 271 -32.36 -16.02 -7.51
C PRO A 271 -33.45 -15.25 -6.76
N ASP A 272 -34.71 -15.56 -7.07
CA ASP A 272 -35.87 -14.98 -6.39
C ASP A 272 -35.76 -15.10 -4.86
N GLY A 273 -35.99 -13.99 -4.16
CA GLY A 273 -35.92 -13.91 -2.70
C GLY A 273 -34.52 -13.86 -2.09
N LYS A 274 -33.44 -13.86 -2.89
CA LYS A 274 -32.06 -13.74 -2.39
C LYS A 274 -31.52 -12.31 -2.34
N LEU A 275 -32.26 -11.34 -2.87
CA LEU A 275 -31.89 -9.94 -2.85
C LEU A 275 -31.60 -9.37 -1.43
N PRO A 276 -32.37 -9.71 -0.37
CA PRO A 276 -32.03 -9.27 0.99
C PRO A 276 -30.66 -9.77 1.46
N ASN A 277 -30.28 -10.99 1.09
CA ASN A 277 -28.98 -11.56 1.44
C ASN A 277 -27.85 -10.80 0.73
N LEU A 278 -28.04 -10.42 -0.54
CA LEU A 278 -27.07 -9.60 -1.25
C LEU A 278 -26.88 -8.25 -0.57
N TRP A 279 -27.96 -7.59 -0.17
CA TRP A 279 -27.89 -6.30 0.51
C TRP A 279 -27.14 -6.35 1.85
N GLU A 280 -27.28 -7.42 2.62
CA GLU A 280 -26.48 -7.64 3.83
C GLU A 280 -24.97 -7.69 3.51
N GLN A 281 -24.60 -8.37 2.41
CA GLN A 281 -23.22 -8.45 1.97
C GLN A 281 -22.71 -7.10 1.42
N ILE A 282 -23.53 -6.37 0.66
CA ILE A 282 -23.21 -5.01 0.18
C ILE A 282 -22.95 -4.10 1.38
N LEU A 283 -23.83 -4.08 2.38
CA LEU A 283 -23.66 -3.27 3.59
C LEU A 283 -22.37 -3.61 4.32
N THR A 284 -22.02 -4.89 4.43
CA THR A 284 -20.74 -5.33 5.01
C THR A 284 -19.53 -4.76 4.28
N VAL A 285 -19.61 -4.61 2.95
CA VAL A 285 -18.55 -4.02 2.13
C VAL A 285 -18.55 -2.49 2.23
N VAL A 286 -19.70 -1.81 2.14
CA VAL A 286 -19.73 -0.33 2.06
C VAL A 286 -19.64 0.38 3.40
N GLN A 287 -20.00 -0.28 4.51
CA GLN A 287 -19.92 0.28 5.86
C GLN A 287 -18.52 0.17 6.49
N ASN A 288 -17.59 -0.48 5.79
CA ASN A 288 -16.21 -0.65 6.24
C ASN A 288 -15.38 0.65 6.23
N SER A 289 -16.00 1.82 6.11
CA SER A 289 -15.32 3.09 5.99
C SER A 289 -15.66 4.07 7.12
N ASP A 290 -16.75 3.84 7.87
CA ASP A 290 -17.21 4.74 8.93
C ASP A 290 -16.17 4.86 10.06
N LYS A 291 -15.79 6.09 10.41
CA LYS A 291 -14.90 6.38 11.55
C LYS A 291 -15.45 5.87 12.88
N LYS A 292 -16.77 5.80 13.05
CA LYS A 292 -17.41 5.18 14.23
C LYS A 292 -17.12 3.67 14.30
N ASN A 293 -16.81 3.07 13.17
CA ASN A 293 -16.43 1.67 13.02
C ASN A 293 -14.92 1.43 12.97
N GLU A 294 -14.05 2.44 13.19
CA GLU A 294 -12.60 2.16 13.36
C GLU A 294 -12.31 1.25 14.57
N SER A 295 -13.20 1.29 15.57
CA SER A 295 -13.23 0.33 16.68
C SER A 295 -14.01 -0.96 16.36
N SER A 296 -14.74 -1.00 15.24
CA SER A 296 -15.49 -2.18 14.83
C SER A 296 -14.53 -3.29 14.41
N PRO A 297 -14.69 -4.49 14.97
CA PRO A 297 -13.99 -5.70 14.57
C PRO A 297 -13.87 -5.85 13.04
N GLU A 298 -14.97 -5.71 12.31
CA GLU A 298 -15.08 -6.03 10.87
C GLU A 298 -14.31 -5.07 9.94
N PHE A 299 -13.90 -3.91 10.45
CA PHE A 299 -13.11 -2.91 9.73
C PHE A 299 -11.63 -3.32 9.55
N SER A 300 -11.11 -4.12 10.48
CA SER A 300 -9.67 -4.35 10.62
C SER A 300 -9.00 -4.97 9.37
N PRO A 301 -9.60 -5.97 8.68
CA PRO A 301 -8.99 -6.55 7.48
C PRO A 301 -8.89 -5.60 6.29
N TRP A 302 -9.84 -4.67 6.14
CA TRP A 302 -9.83 -3.65 5.11
C TRP A 302 -8.79 -2.58 5.41
N ALA A 303 -8.78 -2.12 6.66
CA ALA A 303 -7.83 -1.11 7.14
C ALA A 303 -6.39 -1.59 7.08
N LEU A 304 -6.14 -2.88 7.35
CA LEU A 304 -4.81 -3.49 7.22
C LEU A 304 -4.28 -3.36 5.79
N ARG A 305 -5.07 -3.74 4.77
CA ARG A 305 -4.69 -3.66 3.36
C ARG A 305 -4.40 -2.23 2.93
N ARG A 306 -5.27 -1.30 3.32
CA ARG A 306 -5.10 0.13 3.03
C ARG A 306 -3.83 0.69 3.66
N ASP A 307 -3.61 0.43 4.96
CA ASP A 307 -2.46 0.97 5.69
C ASP A 307 -1.15 0.36 5.18
N LEU A 308 -1.15 -0.92 4.76
CA LEU A 308 -0.03 -1.53 4.04
C LEU A 308 0.21 -0.86 2.68
N ALA A 309 -0.83 -0.59 1.89
CA ALA A 309 -0.68 0.00 0.57
C ALA A 309 -0.14 1.43 0.65
N LEU A 310 -0.64 2.22 1.61
CA LEU A 310 -0.10 3.52 1.98
C LEU A 310 1.37 3.41 2.40
N HIS A 311 1.68 2.46 3.29
CA HIS A 311 3.03 2.27 3.78
C HIS A 311 4.02 1.99 2.64
N TYR A 312 3.70 1.02 1.77
CA TYR A 312 4.56 0.65 0.65
C TYR A 312 4.65 1.76 -0.40
N THR A 313 3.56 2.50 -0.65
CA THR A 313 3.59 3.68 -1.53
C THR A 313 4.58 4.71 -1.00
N TYR A 314 4.48 5.11 0.27
CA TYR A 314 5.42 6.04 0.89
C TYR A 314 6.86 5.52 0.90
N HIS A 315 7.05 4.24 1.23
CA HIS A 315 8.36 3.62 1.29
C HIS A 315 9.06 3.61 -0.07
N LEU A 316 8.32 3.28 -1.13
CA LEU A 316 8.81 3.20 -2.50
C LEU A 316 9.00 4.59 -3.12
N GLU A 317 8.03 5.50 -3.00
CA GLU A 317 8.16 6.87 -3.51
C GLU A 317 9.35 7.60 -2.88
N ALA A 318 9.66 7.36 -1.60
CA ALA A 318 10.84 7.92 -0.94
C ALA A 318 12.18 7.35 -1.48
N ARG A 319 12.16 6.21 -2.18
CA ARG A 319 13.35 5.49 -2.63
C ARG A 319 13.51 5.45 -4.15
N LEU A 320 12.43 5.69 -4.90
CA LEU A 320 12.33 5.63 -6.34
C LEU A 320 11.83 6.99 -6.89
N PRO A 321 12.63 8.06 -6.80
CA PRO A 321 12.23 9.35 -7.36
C PRO A 321 12.02 9.25 -8.88
N GLU A 322 11.14 10.08 -9.41
CA GLU A 322 10.78 10.21 -10.84
C GLU A 322 10.05 9.00 -11.46
N ASN A 323 9.76 7.99 -10.65
CA ASN A 323 9.08 6.78 -11.12
C ASN A 323 7.58 7.02 -11.35
N ASP A 324 6.96 6.05 -12.01
CA ASP A 324 5.55 6.06 -12.39
C ASP A 324 4.64 5.74 -11.19
N GLY A 325 3.79 6.68 -10.80
CA GLY A 325 2.89 6.54 -9.65
C GLY A 325 1.89 5.38 -9.79
N GLY A 326 1.46 5.09 -11.01
CA GLY A 326 0.56 3.96 -11.29
C GLY A 326 1.25 2.61 -11.06
N SER A 327 2.50 2.46 -11.50
CA SER A 327 3.31 1.26 -11.26
C SER A 327 3.61 1.05 -9.78
N ILE A 328 4.01 2.12 -9.07
CA ILE A 328 4.24 2.06 -7.61
C ILE A 328 2.96 1.65 -6.89
N GLY A 329 1.84 2.32 -7.20
CA GLY A 329 0.54 2.01 -6.59
C GLY A 329 0.10 0.57 -6.86
N TYR A 330 0.28 0.09 -8.09
CA TYR A 330 -0.07 -1.28 -8.47
C TYR A 330 0.72 -2.32 -7.68
N PHE A 331 2.05 -2.15 -7.60
CA PHE A 331 2.91 -3.00 -6.79
C PHE A 331 2.52 -2.94 -5.30
N ALA A 332 2.29 -1.73 -4.77
CA ALA A 332 1.94 -1.52 -3.37
C ALA A 332 0.66 -2.27 -2.98
N TRP A 333 -0.40 -2.22 -3.80
CA TRP A 333 -1.63 -2.96 -3.53
C TRP A 333 -1.46 -4.47 -3.68
N TRP A 334 -0.76 -4.93 -4.74
CA TRP A 334 -0.46 -6.35 -4.89
C TRP A 334 0.30 -6.90 -3.68
N PHE A 335 1.35 -6.21 -3.26
CA PHE A 335 2.20 -6.65 -2.16
C PHE A 335 1.48 -6.54 -0.80
N SER A 336 0.62 -5.54 -0.63
CA SER A 336 -0.26 -5.44 0.53
C SER A 336 -1.15 -6.66 0.66
N GLU A 337 -1.69 -7.18 -0.45
CA GLU A 337 -2.46 -8.42 -0.42
C GLU A 337 -1.58 -9.63 -0.05
N GLN A 338 -0.38 -9.73 -0.62
CA GLN A 338 0.54 -10.83 -0.29
C GLN A 338 0.85 -10.88 1.21
N VAL A 339 1.00 -9.72 1.86
CA VAL A 339 1.28 -9.62 3.29
C VAL A 339 0.02 -9.80 4.12
N ALA A 340 -1.11 -9.22 3.73
CA ALA A 340 -2.37 -9.39 4.44
C ALA A 340 -2.84 -10.86 4.45
N ALA A 341 -2.58 -11.61 3.37
CA ALA A 341 -2.91 -13.02 3.24
C ALA A 341 -2.04 -13.97 4.10
N LEU A 342 -0.99 -13.46 4.76
CA LEU A 342 -0.20 -14.27 5.71
C LEU A 342 -0.96 -14.55 7.01
N PHE A 343 -1.86 -13.65 7.37
CA PHE A 343 -2.60 -13.71 8.63
C PHE A 343 -3.91 -14.46 8.41
N PRO A 344 -4.40 -15.18 9.42
CA PRO A 344 -5.73 -15.75 9.34
C PRO A 344 -6.74 -14.62 9.06
N PRO A 345 -7.81 -14.90 8.30
CA PRO A 345 -8.81 -13.89 7.93
C PRO A 345 -9.75 -13.54 9.10
N ASP A 346 -9.25 -13.60 10.32
CA ASP A 346 -9.95 -13.17 11.51
C ASP A 346 -9.55 -11.74 11.89
N ILE A 347 -10.46 -11.11 12.61
CA ILE A 347 -10.38 -9.72 12.97
C ILE A 347 -9.22 -9.43 13.93
N LEU A 348 -8.98 -10.31 14.90
CA LEU A 348 -8.00 -10.09 15.95
C LEU A 348 -6.59 -10.14 15.36
N SER A 349 -6.32 -11.08 14.46
CA SER A 349 -5.07 -11.17 13.72
C SER A 349 -4.83 -9.93 12.87
N ALA A 350 -5.84 -9.48 12.12
CA ALA A 350 -5.73 -8.27 11.30
C ALA A 350 -5.46 -7.02 12.15
N LYS A 351 -6.17 -6.87 13.29
CA LYS A 351 -5.97 -5.75 14.22
C LYS A 351 -4.58 -5.78 14.85
N PHE A 352 -4.13 -6.94 15.31
CA PHE A 352 -2.81 -7.10 15.91
C PHE A 352 -1.70 -6.72 14.93
N CYS A 353 -1.71 -7.27 13.72
CA CYS A 353 -0.72 -6.94 12.69
C CYS A 353 -0.73 -5.45 12.36
N ARG A 354 -1.92 -4.88 12.14
CA ARG A 354 -2.09 -3.46 11.85
C ARG A 354 -1.49 -2.58 12.95
N GLU A 355 -1.80 -2.85 14.21
CA GLU A 355 -1.34 -2.02 15.34
C GLU A 355 0.12 -2.22 15.69
N LYS A 356 0.66 -3.45 15.57
CA LYS A 356 2.01 -3.77 16.04
C LYS A 356 3.07 -3.66 14.97
N TRP A 357 2.74 -3.90 13.70
CA TRP A 357 3.72 -3.91 12.61
C TRP A 357 3.47 -2.75 11.66
N VAL A 358 2.25 -2.59 11.16
CA VAL A 358 1.97 -1.69 10.03
C VAL A 358 1.90 -0.23 10.46
N LYS A 359 1.19 0.11 11.54
CA LYS A 359 1.09 1.51 12.00
C LYS A 359 2.45 2.15 12.31
N PRO A 360 3.35 1.52 13.09
CA PRO A 360 4.69 2.07 13.31
C PRO A 360 5.47 2.25 12.00
N ALA A 361 5.37 1.27 11.09
CA ALA A 361 6.04 1.33 9.80
C ALA A 361 5.46 2.43 8.88
N LEU A 362 4.15 2.64 8.91
CA LEU A 362 3.45 3.68 8.15
C LEU A 362 3.80 5.07 8.68
N GLU A 363 3.82 5.26 10.01
CA GLU A 363 4.29 6.50 10.63
C GLU A 363 5.71 6.81 10.17
N PHE A 364 6.60 5.82 10.23
CA PHE A 364 7.97 5.93 9.75
C PHE A 364 8.04 6.28 8.25
N SER A 365 7.36 5.52 7.39
CA SER A 365 7.46 5.71 5.93
C SER A 365 6.86 7.04 5.51
N SER A 366 5.81 7.52 6.19
CA SER A 366 5.23 8.85 5.95
C SER A 366 6.25 9.96 6.22
N LEU A 367 7.02 9.87 7.31
CA LEU A 367 8.08 10.84 7.62
C LEU A 367 9.21 10.77 6.58
N SER A 368 9.58 9.57 6.15
CA SER A 368 10.55 9.38 5.07
C SER A 368 10.07 9.95 3.74
N TRP A 369 8.80 9.77 3.42
CA TRP A 369 8.17 10.27 2.20
C TRP A 369 8.09 11.81 2.20
N LEU A 370 7.69 12.41 3.31
CA LEU A 370 7.68 13.87 3.49
C LEU A 370 9.10 14.46 3.39
N ALA A 371 10.10 13.82 4.03
CA ALA A 371 11.48 14.28 3.95
C ALA A 371 12.09 14.10 2.55
N ALA A 372 11.70 13.04 1.84
CA ALA A 372 12.11 12.80 0.47
C ALA A 372 11.53 13.85 -0.48
N SER A 373 10.22 14.12 -0.35
CA SER A 373 9.48 15.02 -1.25
C SER A 373 9.79 14.72 -2.72
N ALA A 374 9.78 13.42 -3.05
CA ALA A 374 10.22 12.95 -4.35
C ALA A 374 9.21 13.36 -5.45
N PRO A 375 9.67 13.82 -6.63
CA PRO A 375 8.79 14.02 -7.77
C PRO A 375 8.31 12.66 -8.26
N ILE A 376 7.01 12.41 -8.24
CA ILE A 376 6.40 11.14 -8.67
C ILE A 376 5.33 11.46 -9.70
N GLN A 377 5.27 10.68 -10.79
CA GLN A 377 4.29 10.92 -11.84
C GLN A 377 2.86 10.80 -11.30
N ARG A 378 1.99 11.65 -11.82
CA ARG A 378 0.54 11.62 -11.57
C ARG A 378 -0.07 10.30 -12.03
N SER A 379 -1.06 9.83 -11.29
CA SER A 379 -1.80 8.60 -11.57
C SER A 379 -3.10 8.58 -10.76
N PHE A 380 -4.14 7.99 -11.33
CA PHE A 380 -5.42 7.82 -10.64
C PHE A 380 -5.30 6.81 -9.49
N LEU A 381 -4.57 5.71 -9.68
CA LEU A 381 -4.27 4.73 -8.64
C LEU A 381 -3.45 5.33 -7.49
N ARG A 382 -2.50 6.22 -7.81
CA ARG A 382 -1.79 6.99 -6.79
C ARG A 382 -2.75 7.87 -5.99
N GLN A 383 -3.67 8.56 -6.67
CA GLN A 383 -4.74 9.34 -6.02
C GLN A 383 -5.63 8.48 -5.12
N ILE A 384 -6.06 7.30 -5.58
CA ILE A 384 -6.88 6.38 -4.79
C ILE A 384 -6.11 5.98 -3.53
N THR A 385 -4.87 5.56 -3.69
CA THR A 385 -4.05 5.03 -2.58
C THR A 385 -3.78 6.08 -1.51
N LEU A 386 -3.49 7.32 -1.93
CA LEU A 386 -3.12 8.40 -1.01
C LEU A 386 -4.32 9.12 -0.38
N CYS A 387 -5.52 9.06 -1.00
CA CYS A 387 -6.63 9.92 -0.62
C CYS A 387 -7.96 9.20 -0.36
N VAL A 388 -8.14 7.94 -0.75
CA VAL A 388 -9.42 7.24 -0.62
C VAL A 388 -9.35 6.23 0.54
N ASN A 389 -10.25 6.38 1.50
CA ASN A 389 -10.24 5.57 2.72
C ASN A 389 -10.70 4.12 2.49
N SER A 390 -11.65 3.91 1.57
CA SER A 390 -12.14 2.58 1.23
C SER A 390 -12.39 2.50 -0.28
N PRO A 391 -11.35 2.15 -1.07
CA PRO A 391 -11.48 2.12 -2.52
C PRO A 391 -12.53 1.11 -2.97
N TRP A 392 -12.59 -0.08 -2.36
CA TRP A 392 -13.58 -1.10 -2.69
C TRP A 392 -15.02 -0.68 -2.37
N ALA A 393 -15.27 0.00 -1.24
CA ALA A 393 -16.61 0.50 -0.94
C ALA A 393 -17.06 1.54 -1.96
N ALA A 394 -16.21 2.53 -2.25
CA ALA A 394 -16.50 3.56 -3.24
C ALA A 394 -16.68 2.98 -4.65
N SER A 395 -15.86 1.99 -5.04
CA SER A 395 -16.02 1.27 -6.30
C SER A 395 -17.32 0.50 -6.40
N LEU A 396 -17.71 -0.24 -5.35
CA LEU A 396 -18.96 -0.97 -5.35
C LEU A 396 -20.14 -0.01 -5.51
N LEU A 397 -20.15 1.09 -4.76
CA LEU A 397 -21.15 2.15 -4.89
C LEU A 397 -21.17 2.73 -6.30
N THR A 398 -20.02 2.95 -6.93
CA THR A 398 -19.94 3.49 -8.30
C THR A 398 -20.55 2.51 -9.32
N MET A 399 -20.33 1.20 -9.16
CA MET A 399 -20.89 0.18 -10.05
C MET A 399 -22.41 -0.04 -9.89
N MET A 400 -22.98 0.29 -8.73
CA MET A 400 -24.42 0.15 -8.49
C MET A 400 -25.27 1.10 -9.33
N GLY A 401 -24.68 2.17 -9.88
CA GLY A 401 -25.39 3.24 -10.55
C GLY A 401 -26.28 2.73 -11.67
N GLU A 402 -25.76 1.90 -12.58
CA GLU A 402 -26.53 1.42 -13.73
C GLU A 402 -27.74 0.56 -13.32
N HIS A 403 -27.56 -0.31 -12.32
CA HIS A 403 -28.51 -1.35 -11.93
C HIS A 403 -29.32 -1.05 -10.65
N MET A 404 -29.23 0.17 -10.10
CA MET A 404 -29.83 0.50 -8.81
C MET A 404 -31.33 0.16 -8.69
N ASN A 405 -32.09 0.32 -9.78
CA ASN A 405 -33.53 0.03 -9.80
C ASN A 405 -33.82 -1.48 -9.75
N GLU A 406 -32.96 -2.29 -10.36
CA GLU A 406 -33.06 -3.76 -10.35
C GLU A 406 -32.71 -4.35 -8.97
N LEU A 407 -31.94 -3.61 -8.17
CA LEU A 407 -31.62 -3.97 -6.79
C LEU A 407 -32.75 -3.66 -5.79
N VAL A 408 -33.88 -3.15 -6.27
CA VAL A 408 -35.14 -2.89 -5.51
C VAL A 408 -34.90 -2.30 -4.11
N PRO A 409 -34.27 -1.11 -4.01
CA PRO A 409 -33.92 -0.49 -2.72
C PRO A 409 -35.14 -0.17 -1.84
N THR A 410 -36.34 -0.10 -2.42
CA THR A 410 -37.60 0.11 -1.69
C THR A 410 -37.94 -1.02 -0.73
N ASP A 411 -37.50 -2.25 -1.05
CA ASP A 411 -37.83 -3.47 -0.30
C ASP A 411 -36.92 -3.67 0.92
N LEU A 412 -35.91 -2.81 1.07
CA LEU A 412 -35.03 -2.79 2.23
C LEU A 412 -35.79 -2.35 3.50
N ALA A 413 -35.47 -3.04 4.60
CA ALA A 413 -35.84 -2.59 5.94
C ALA A 413 -35.26 -1.19 6.21
N GLU A 414 -35.98 -0.40 7.00
CA GLU A 414 -35.61 1.00 7.30
C GLU A 414 -34.19 1.13 7.88
N ASP A 415 -33.80 0.25 8.79
CA ASP A 415 -32.44 0.19 9.35
C ASP A 415 -31.38 0.01 8.25
N SER A 416 -31.57 -0.97 7.35
CA SER A 416 -30.67 -1.21 6.23
C SER A 416 -30.59 -0.02 5.27
N ARG A 417 -31.70 0.69 5.02
CA ARG A 417 -31.71 1.91 4.21
C ARG A 417 -30.91 3.03 4.86
N ASN A 418 -31.10 3.27 6.16
CA ASN A 418 -30.35 4.29 6.90
C ASN A 418 -28.85 3.97 6.92
N ARG A 419 -28.51 2.70 7.17
CA ARG A 419 -27.13 2.19 7.12
C ARG A 419 -26.47 2.39 5.76
N PHE A 420 -27.20 2.15 4.66
CA PHE A 420 -26.71 2.38 3.32
C PHE A 420 -26.57 3.87 3.01
N GLN A 421 -27.54 4.70 3.39
CA GLN A 421 -27.48 6.16 3.25
C GLN A 421 -26.24 6.73 3.93
N ASP A 422 -25.98 6.35 5.19
CA ASP A 422 -24.81 6.80 5.94
C ASP A 422 -23.51 6.38 5.25
N ALA A 423 -23.43 5.12 4.80
CA ALA A 423 -22.27 4.61 4.06
C ALA A 423 -22.07 5.33 2.72
N LEU A 424 -23.15 5.58 1.96
CA LEU A 424 -23.11 6.30 0.69
C LEU A 424 -22.56 7.71 0.89
N VAL A 425 -23.12 8.46 1.85
CA VAL A 425 -22.69 9.82 2.15
C VAL A 425 -21.22 9.83 2.58
N PHE A 426 -20.83 8.96 3.52
CA PHE A 426 -19.47 8.89 4.02
C PHE A 426 -18.46 8.58 2.90
N ASN A 427 -18.71 7.54 2.11
CA ASN A 427 -17.81 7.14 1.03
C ASN A 427 -17.76 8.23 -0.07
N THR A 428 -18.88 8.89 -0.37
CA THR A 428 -18.95 9.99 -1.33
C THR A 428 -18.05 11.16 -0.91
N PHE A 429 -18.11 11.60 0.35
CA PHE A 429 -17.19 12.62 0.86
C PHE A 429 -15.74 12.19 0.73
N SER A 430 -15.47 10.91 0.96
CA SER A 430 -14.15 10.31 0.82
C SER A 430 -13.69 10.14 -0.63
N VAL A 431 -14.45 10.56 -1.65
CA VAL A 431 -14.01 10.56 -3.06
C VAL A 431 -14.26 11.88 -3.82
N LEU A 432 -14.86 12.90 -3.19
CA LEU A 432 -15.03 14.24 -3.77
C LEU A 432 -13.73 14.91 -4.27
N PRO A 433 -13.71 15.51 -5.48
CA PRO A 433 -14.72 15.39 -6.52
C PRO A 433 -14.65 13.99 -7.14
N PHE A 434 -15.80 13.34 -7.25
CA PHE A 434 -15.95 12.08 -7.97
C PHE A 434 -16.34 12.34 -9.42
N SER A 435 -16.11 11.36 -10.29
CA SER A 435 -16.52 11.48 -11.69
C SER A 435 -18.04 11.49 -11.82
N ILE A 436 -18.54 12.45 -12.60
CA ILE A 436 -19.97 12.57 -12.94
C ILE A 436 -20.23 11.99 -14.33
N LYS A 437 -19.19 11.89 -15.16
CA LYS A 437 -19.28 11.34 -16.51
C LYS A 437 -18.56 10.01 -16.54
N ILE A 438 -19.09 9.10 -17.34
CA ILE A 438 -18.41 7.84 -17.64
C ILE A 438 -17.20 8.18 -18.53
N THR A 439 -16.01 7.80 -18.08
CA THR A 439 -14.78 7.89 -18.87
C THR A 439 -14.84 6.92 -20.05
N ASP A 440 -14.32 7.30 -21.21
CA ASP A 440 -14.15 6.41 -22.34
C ASP A 440 -13.00 5.42 -22.03
N ASP A 441 -13.32 4.20 -21.60
CA ASP A 441 -12.38 3.13 -21.17
C ASP A 441 -11.70 3.36 -19.79
N PRO A 442 -12.46 3.33 -18.67
CA PRO A 442 -11.91 3.47 -17.33
C PRO A 442 -11.06 2.25 -16.95
N THR A 443 -9.95 2.46 -16.24
CA THR A 443 -9.14 1.37 -15.67
C THR A 443 -9.77 0.84 -14.38
N PHE A 444 -10.22 1.74 -13.51
CA PHE A 444 -10.77 1.44 -12.20
C PHE A 444 -12.26 1.77 -12.10
N ALA A 445 -12.99 1.04 -11.26
CA ALA A 445 -14.42 1.26 -11.10
C ALA A 445 -14.75 2.67 -10.56
N LEU A 446 -13.86 3.28 -9.77
CA LEU A 446 -14.03 4.66 -9.26
C LEU A 446 -13.99 5.74 -10.36
N GLU A 447 -13.49 5.43 -11.56
CA GLU A 447 -13.52 6.37 -12.69
C GLU A 447 -14.92 6.45 -13.33
N GLY A 448 -15.83 5.54 -12.96
CA GLY A 448 -17.24 5.58 -13.37
C GLY A 448 -18.04 6.68 -12.67
N SER A 449 -19.32 6.81 -13.04
CA SER A 449 -20.22 7.81 -12.46
C SER A 449 -20.78 7.37 -11.10
N LEU A 450 -20.19 7.88 -10.00
CA LEU A 450 -20.80 7.73 -8.67
C LEU A 450 -22.07 8.60 -8.54
N ALA A 451 -22.17 9.66 -9.35
CA ALA A 451 -23.34 10.53 -9.39
C ALA A 451 -24.63 9.75 -9.71
N ASP A 452 -24.55 8.76 -10.60
CA ASP A 452 -25.70 7.95 -11.01
C ASP A 452 -26.29 7.19 -9.82
N THR A 453 -25.44 6.56 -8.99
CA THR A 453 -25.85 5.89 -7.76
C THR A 453 -26.48 6.85 -6.78
N ILE A 454 -25.84 8.02 -6.58
CA ILE A 454 -26.32 9.04 -5.63
C ILE A 454 -27.70 9.54 -6.04
N LEU A 455 -27.89 9.92 -7.31
CA LEU A 455 -29.13 10.48 -7.82
C LEU A 455 -30.26 9.45 -7.82
N LYS A 456 -30.00 8.21 -8.28
CA LYS A 456 -31.01 7.15 -8.22
C LYS A 456 -31.37 6.80 -6.78
N TRP A 457 -30.39 6.72 -5.87
CA TRP A 457 -30.69 6.49 -4.45
C TRP A 457 -31.53 7.63 -3.85
N ALA A 458 -31.26 8.87 -4.23
CA ALA A 458 -31.98 10.06 -3.75
C ALA A 458 -33.48 10.02 -4.08
N GLU A 459 -33.90 9.33 -5.15
CA GLU A 459 -35.32 9.15 -5.51
C GLU A 459 -36.10 8.33 -4.46
N TYR A 460 -35.40 7.50 -3.69
CA TYR A 460 -35.98 6.65 -2.64
C TYR A 460 -35.91 7.28 -1.25
N GLN A 461 -35.41 8.52 -1.13
CA GLN A 461 -35.19 9.20 0.14
C GLN A 461 -36.24 10.30 0.40
N PRO A 462 -36.46 10.68 1.67
CA PRO A 462 -37.22 11.88 2.01
C PRO A 462 -36.63 13.13 1.33
N GLU A 463 -37.48 14.13 1.06
CA GLU A 463 -37.12 15.32 0.27
C GLU A 463 -35.89 16.07 0.82
N GLU A 464 -35.72 16.10 2.15
CA GLU A 464 -34.55 16.71 2.79
C GLU A 464 -33.24 15.99 2.43
N HIS A 465 -33.22 14.66 2.56
CA HIS A 465 -32.07 13.83 2.20
C HIS A 465 -31.81 13.86 0.69
N LYS A 466 -32.87 13.83 -0.12
CA LYS A 466 -32.78 13.94 -1.57
C LYS A 466 -32.08 15.24 -1.99
N LYS A 467 -32.48 16.37 -1.42
CA LYS A 467 -31.84 17.67 -1.66
C LYS A 467 -30.37 17.67 -1.22
N GLY A 468 -30.06 17.08 -0.07
CA GLY A 468 -28.67 16.94 0.39
C GLY A 468 -27.80 16.15 -0.59
N LEU A 469 -28.30 15.03 -1.10
CA LEU A 469 -27.59 14.20 -2.09
C LEU A 469 -27.40 14.94 -3.43
N GLN A 470 -28.42 15.67 -3.90
CA GLN A 470 -28.30 16.50 -5.11
C GLN A 470 -27.25 17.60 -4.96
N GLN A 471 -27.21 18.26 -3.80
CA GLN A 471 -26.18 19.26 -3.49
C GLN A 471 -24.77 18.66 -3.47
N LEU A 472 -24.60 17.40 -3.05
CA LEU A 472 -23.30 16.72 -3.12
C LEU A 472 -22.84 16.53 -4.57
N VAL A 473 -23.76 16.18 -5.48
CA VAL A 473 -23.46 16.04 -6.91
C VAL A 473 -23.10 17.39 -7.54
N GLU A 474 -23.89 18.44 -7.27
CA GLU A 474 -23.60 19.81 -7.74
C GLU A 474 -22.24 20.32 -7.24
N MET A 475 -21.92 20.03 -5.97
CA MET A 475 -20.62 20.37 -5.39
C MET A 475 -19.48 19.59 -6.04
N SER A 476 -19.68 18.30 -6.34
CA SER A 476 -18.70 17.50 -7.07
C SER A 476 -18.47 18.03 -8.48
N ASP A 477 -19.51 18.49 -9.18
CA ASP A 477 -19.41 19.05 -10.53
C ASP A 477 -18.59 20.35 -10.51
N THR A 478 -18.94 21.23 -9.57
CA THR A 478 -18.26 22.50 -9.37
C THR A 478 -16.77 22.29 -9.09
N LEU A 479 -16.45 21.47 -8.09
CA LEU A 479 -15.06 21.20 -7.68
C LEU A 479 -14.31 20.25 -8.63
N GLY A 480 -15.05 19.54 -9.48
CA GLY A 480 -14.52 18.68 -10.53
C GLY A 480 -13.96 19.47 -11.72
N SER A 481 -14.40 20.71 -11.91
CA SER A 481 -13.89 21.62 -12.95
C SER A 481 -12.72 22.46 -12.45
N SER A 482 -11.75 22.76 -13.33
CA SER A 482 -10.61 23.60 -12.97
C SER A 482 -11.04 25.01 -12.57
N GLU A 483 -11.99 25.61 -13.30
CA GLU A 483 -12.51 26.95 -12.99
C GLU A 483 -13.25 26.99 -11.65
N GLY A 484 -14.15 26.02 -11.41
CA GLY A 484 -14.94 25.98 -10.18
C GLY A 484 -14.09 25.68 -8.94
N LEU A 485 -13.08 24.81 -9.06
CA LEU A 485 -12.13 24.59 -7.97
C LEU A 485 -11.29 25.84 -7.68
N LEU A 486 -10.80 26.54 -8.71
CA LEU A 486 -10.04 27.78 -8.51
C LEU A 486 -10.89 28.89 -7.88
N ASP A 487 -12.16 29.03 -8.27
CA ASP A 487 -13.11 29.96 -7.63
C ASP A 487 -13.35 29.59 -6.17
N ALA A 488 -13.52 28.30 -5.86
CA ALA A 488 -13.68 27.82 -4.50
C ALA A 488 -12.45 28.11 -3.63
N ILE A 489 -11.23 27.96 -4.16
CA ILE A 489 -9.99 28.29 -3.43
C ILE A 489 -9.88 29.80 -3.19
N LYS A 490 -10.28 30.64 -4.17
CA LYS A 490 -10.31 32.10 -3.99
C LYS A 490 -11.22 32.52 -2.83
N LYS A 491 -12.37 31.85 -2.67
CA LYS A 491 -13.38 32.11 -1.64
C LYS A 491 -13.20 31.28 -0.37
N LEU A 492 -12.11 30.52 -0.22
CA LEU A 492 -11.94 29.55 0.85
C LEU A 492 -12.16 30.15 2.26
N GLY A 493 -11.65 31.36 2.51
CA GLY A 493 -11.83 32.05 3.80
C GLY A 493 -13.25 32.53 4.10
N GLU A 494 -14.16 32.51 3.11
CA GLU A 494 -15.57 32.88 3.26
C GLU A 494 -16.45 31.66 3.60
N PHE A 495 -15.93 30.45 3.41
CA PHE A 495 -16.64 29.21 3.65
C PHE A 495 -16.62 28.80 5.12
N ASP A 496 -17.65 28.05 5.53
CA ASP A 496 -17.64 27.35 6.80
C ASP A 496 -16.63 26.19 6.79
N LEU A 497 -16.27 25.70 7.98
CA LEU A 497 -15.26 24.66 8.13
C LEU A 497 -15.56 23.39 7.28
N PRO A 498 -16.78 22.85 7.23
CA PRO A 498 -17.07 21.69 6.38
C PRO A 498 -16.78 21.92 4.90
N LYS A 499 -17.17 23.08 4.33
CA LYS A 499 -16.86 23.39 2.93
C LYS A 499 -15.36 23.61 2.73
N GLN A 500 -14.66 24.23 3.68
CA GLN A 500 -13.20 24.38 3.60
C GLN A 500 -12.49 23.02 3.52
N VAL A 501 -12.93 22.04 4.33
CA VAL A 501 -12.41 20.66 4.28
C VAL A 501 -12.62 20.06 2.90
N VAL A 502 -13.83 20.17 2.35
CA VAL A 502 -14.17 19.60 1.04
C VAL A 502 -13.34 20.22 -0.08
N VAL A 503 -13.15 21.55 -0.08
CA VAL A 503 -12.30 22.23 -1.08
C VAL A 503 -10.85 21.77 -0.99
N CYS A 504 -10.31 21.60 0.22
CA CYS A 504 -8.94 21.12 0.40
C CYS A 504 -8.75 19.67 -0.06
N PHE A 505 -9.71 18.78 0.21
CA PHE A 505 -9.70 17.41 -0.31
C PHE A 505 -9.81 17.38 -1.83
N ALA A 506 -10.67 18.23 -2.41
CA ALA A 506 -10.82 18.35 -3.84
C ALA A 506 -9.52 18.80 -4.51
N LEU A 507 -8.87 19.82 -3.94
CA LEU A 507 -7.58 20.31 -4.39
C LEU A 507 -6.53 19.18 -4.36
N LYS A 508 -6.32 18.55 -3.20
CA LYS A 508 -5.31 17.50 -3.04
C LYS A 508 -5.48 16.38 -4.09
N ARG A 509 -6.72 15.94 -4.32
CA ARG A 509 -7.01 14.89 -5.31
C ARG A 509 -6.75 15.33 -6.73
N LYS A 510 -7.23 16.52 -7.09
CA LYS A 510 -7.06 17.03 -8.45
C LYS A 510 -5.60 17.23 -8.81
N LEU A 511 -4.77 17.67 -7.87
CA LEU A 511 -3.33 17.80 -8.11
C LEU A 511 -2.63 16.49 -8.48
N LEU A 512 -3.12 15.34 -7.97
CA LEU A 512 -2.55 14.03 -8.26
C LEU A 512 -2.91 13.48 -9.65
N ILE A 513 -3.83 14.13 -10.37
CA ILE A 513 -4.33 13.67 -11.68
C ILE A 513 -4.31 14.76 -12.77
N ASP A 514 -4.32 16.05 -12.42
CA ASP A 514 -4.51 17.17 -13.33
C ASP A 514 -3.39 18.23 -13.19
N GLN A 515 -2.73 18.57 -14.30
CA GLN A 515 -1.67 19.57 -14.39
C GLN A 515 -2.18 21.00 -14.58
N THR A 516 -3.41 21.15 -15.09
CA THR A 516 -3.93 22.43 -15.59
C THR A 516 -4.16 23.46 -14.47
N LEU A 517 -4.23 23.01 -13.22
CA LEU A 517 -4.50 23.86 -12.06
C LEU A 517 -3.31 24.72 -11.61
N THR A 518 -2.09 24.33 -11.99
CA THR A 518 -0.85 24.88 -11.41
C THR A 518 -0.79 26.40 -11.48
N GLU A 519 -0.96 26.98 -12.67
CA GLU A 519 -0.82 28.44 -12.86
C GLU A 519 -1.96 29.20 -12.19
N GLY A 520 -3.19 28.70 -12.25
CA GLY A 520 -4.32 29.31 -11.54
C GLY A 520 -4.13 29.33 -10.03
N ILE A 521 -3.58 28.25 -9.45
CA ILE A 521 -3.26 28.20 -8.02
C ILE A 521 -2.14 29.18 -7.69
N TRP A 522 -1.10 29.24 -8.55
CA TRP A 522 0.00 30.18 -8.37
C TRP A 522 -0.48 31.63 -8.30
N GLU A 523 -1.38 32.03 -9.20
CA GLU A 523 -1.97 33.38 -9.20
C GLU A 523 -2.68 33.68 -7.88
N ILE A 524 -3.46 32.72 -7.35
CA ILE A 524 -4.18 32.86 -6.09
C ILE A 524 -3.22 33.03 -4.91
N ILE A 525 -2.25 32.11 -4.76
CA ILE A 525 -1.32 32.14 -3.62
C ILE A 525 -0.34 33.31 -3.71
N SER A 526 -0.12 33.87 -4.90
CA SER A 526 0.74 35.05 -5.11
C SER A 526 0.06 36.35 -4.67
N ASP A 527 -1.27 36.38 -4.51
CA ASP A 527 -1.97 37.53 -3.95
C ASP A 527 -1.71 37.64 -2.43
N PHE A 528 -1.06 38.75 -2.04
CA PHE A 528 -0.79 39.07 -0.65
C PHE A 528 -2.05 39.15 0.22
N LYS A 529 -3.15 39.71 -0.31
CA LYS A 529 -4.41 39.83 0.45
C LYS A 529 -5.01 38.46 0.70
N TRP A 530 -5.01 37.60 -0.32
CA TRP A 530 -5.49 36.23 -0.18
C TRP A 530 -4.66 35.45 0.85
N ARG A 531 -3.32 35.52 0.79
CA ARG A 531 -2.46 34.86 1.79
C ARG A 531 -2.79 35.30 3.22
N LYS A 532 -2.92 36.61 3.44
CA LYS A 532 -3.24 37.14 4.77
C LYS A 532 -4.62 36.69 5.23
N ASN A 533 -5.63 36.75 4.36
CA ASN A 533 -7.01 36.52 4.74
C ASN A 533 -7.36 35.03 4.85
N VAL A 534 -6.76 34.19 4.01
CA VAL A 534 -7.04 32.75 3.93
C VAL A 534 -5.95 31.99 4.66
N LEU A 535 -4.73 31.90 4.12
CA LEU A 535 -3.67 31.12 4.76
C LEU A 535 -3.38 31.58 6.18
N GLY A 536 -3.48 32.87 6.49
CA GLY A 536 -3.21 33.40 7.84
C GLY A 536 -4.33 33.24 8.87
N ASN A 537 -5.59 33.00 8.47
CA ASN A 537 -6.73 33.06 9.41
C ASN A 537 -7.65 31.84 9.41
N ILE A 538 -7.48 30.89 8.48
CA ILE A 538 -8.27 29.65 8.50
C ILE A 538 -7.82 28.72 9.64
N ASP A 539 -8.67 27.75 9.97
CA ASP A 539 -8.36 26.70 10.94
C ASP A 539 -7.05 25.97 10.57
N TYR A 540 -6.24 25.65 11.59
CA TYR A 540 -4.90 25.12 11.38
C TYR A 540 -4.90 23.76 10.65
N HIS A 541 -5.94 22.94 10.77
CA HIS A 541 -6.05 21.69 10.02
C HIS A 541 -6.31 21.93 8.53
N ILE A 542 -7.08 22.97 8.20
CA ILE A 542 -7.32 23.39 6.80
C ILE A 542 -6.04 23.97 6.21
N GLN A 543 -5.36 24.84 6.97
CA GLN A 543 -4.06 25.38 6.58
C GLN A 543 -3.04 24.24 6.33
N ALA A 544 -2.99 23.26 7.22
CA ALA A 544 -2.15 22.08 7.08
C ALA A 544 -2.43 21.30 5.78
N SER A 545 -3.70 21.01 5.49
CA SER A 545 -4.10 20.31 4.27
C SER A 545 -3.80 21.11 3.00
N LEU A 546 -3.95 22.43 3.06
CA LEU A 546 -3.67 23.32 1.95
C LEU A 546 -2.17 23.40 1.67
N ILE A 547 -1.33 23.55 2.70
CA ILE A 547 0.12 23.56 2.55
C ILE A 547 0.63 22.23 1.99
N ASP A 548 0.11 21.09 2.46
CA ASP A 548 0.44 19.76 1.90
C ASP A 548 0.16 19.69 0.38
N SER A 549 -0.97 20.25 -0.05
CA SER A 549 -1.32 20.36 -1.47
C SER A 549 -0.35 21.29 -2.23
N LEU A 550 0.02 22.43 -1.64
CA LEU A 550 0.99 23.35 -2.23
C LEU A 550 2.42 22.76 -2.29
N CYS A 551 2.80 21.89 -1.34
CA CYS A 551 4.05 21.16 -1.38
C CYS A 551 4.11 20.24 -2.61
N THR A 552 3.00 19.58 -2.95
CA THR A 552 2.90 18.75 -4.16
C THR A 552 3.19 19.59 -5.41
N LEU A 553 2.55 20.75 -5.53
CA LEU A 553 2.80 21.68 -6.64
C LEU A 553 4.24 22.20 -6.67
N LEU A 554 4.80 22.48 -5.50
CA LEU A 554 6.18 22.94 -5.38
C LEU A 554 7.15 21.92 -5.97
N ILE A 555 7.02 20.64 -5.59
CA ILE A 555 7.90 19.56 -6.05
C ILE A 555 7.82 19.39 -7.57
N GLU A 556 6.63 19.52 -8.15
CA GLU A 556 6.41 19.28 -9.58
C GLU A 556 6.84 20.44 -10.48
N ASN A 557 6.85 21.68 -9.97
CA ASN A 557 6.97 22.88 -10.82
C ASN A 557 8.26 23.69 -10.61
N GLY A 558 8.98 23.50 -9.51
CA GLY A 558 10.27 24.15 -9.30
C GLY A 558 10.27 25.68 -9.40
N ASP A 559 11.37 26.26 -9.91
CA ASP A 559 11.54 27.68 -10.23
C ASP A 559 11.01 28.67 -9.15
N LYS A 560 9.92 29.38 -9.51
CA LYS A 560 9.25 30.36 -8.66
C LYS A 560 8.69 29.71 -7.39
N TRP A 561 8.21 28.47 -7.47
CA TRP A 561 7.68 27.76 -6.31
C TRP A 561 8.77 27.53 -5.25
N TYR A 562 9.95 27.08 -5.66
CA TYR A 562 11.11 26.88 -4.77
C TYR A 562 11.55 28.18 -4.10
N SER A 563 11.46 29.30 -4.83
CA SER A 563 11.95 30.58 -4.34
C SER A 563 10.97 31.32 -3.42
N TYR A 564 9.67 31.19 -3.62
CA TYR A 564 8.69 32.03 -2.91
C TYR A 564 7.83 31.28 -1.88
N LEU A 565 7.39 30.04 -2.15
CA LEU A 565 6.45 29.36 -1.25
C LEU A 565 7.00 29.19 0.18
N PRO A 566 8.26 28.73 0.40
CA PRO A 566 8.82 28.66 1.75
C PRO A 566 8.83 30.01 2.46
N HIS A 567 9.06 31.10 1.70
CA HIS A 567 9.08 32.46 2.23
C HIS A 567 7.69 33.02 2.54
N PHE A 568 6.67 32.64 1.78
CA PHE A 568 5.28 32.98 2.09
C PHE A 568 4.84 32.36 3.42
N ILE A 569 5.18 31.09 3.65
CA ILE A 569 4.86 30.40 4.91
C ILE A 569 5.67 30.99 6.06
N ALA A 570 6.95 31.33 5.84
CA ALA A 570 7.77 31.98 6.86
C ALA A 570 7.22 33.35 7.28
N GLU A 571 6.69 34.15 6.34
CA GLU A 571 6.07 35.43 6.67
C GLU A 571 4.81 35.28 7.53
N LEU A 572 4.01 34.23 7.30
CA LEU A 572 2.87 33.91 8.16
C LEU A 572 3.33 33.45 9.54
N CYS A 573 4.36 32.60 9.59
CA CYS A 573 4.95 32.09 10.83
C CYS A 573 5.47 33.22 11.74
N GLU A 574 6.06 34.29 11.18
CA GLU A 574 6.51 35.47 11.93
C GLU A 574 5.38 36.25 12.59
N LYS A 575 4.20 36.27 11.95
CA LYS A 575 3.04 37.06 12.40
C LYS A 575 2.09 36.27 13.30
N GLU A 576 2.25 34.95 13.36
CA GLU A 576 1.39 34.08 14.15
C GLU A 576 1.62 34.31 15.65
N GLU A 577 0.54 34.54 16.39
CA GLU A 577 0.58 34.82 17.83
C GLU A 577 0.50 33.51 18.64
N THR A 578 -0.28 32.54 18.16
CA THR A 578 -0.53 31.26 18.83
C THR A 578 0.68 30.35 18.71
N ASP A 579 1.18 29.86 19.85
CA ASP A 579 2.42 29.05 19.85
C ASP A 579 2.28 27.73 19.08
N GLU A 580 1.15 27.05 19.25
CA GLU A 580 0.85 25.80 18.54
C GLU A 580 0.79 26.01 17.02
N HIS A 581 0.11 27.06 16.58
CA HIS A 581 -0.01 27.38 15.16
C HIS A 581 1.33 27.82 14.56
N ARG A 582 2.09 28.64 15.30
CA ARG A 582 3.45 29.06 14.90
C ARG A 582 4.36 27.85 14.72
N ARG A 583 4.30 26.88 15.64
CA ARG A 583 5.06 25.62 15.57
C ARG A 583 4.72 24.82 14.31
N VAL A 584 3.44 24.66 13.99
CA VAL A 584 2.99 23.95 12.78
C VAL A 584 3.49 24.66 11.51
N LEU A 585 3.36 25.98 11.43
CA LEU A 585 3.87 26.78 10.31
C LEU A 585 5.39 26.66 10.17
N PHE A 586 6.14 26.65 11.28
CA PHE A 586 7.58 26.46 11.27
C PHE A 586 7.98 25.10 10.68
N LEU A 587 7.28 24.02 11.06
CA LEU A 587 7.49 22.70 10.47
C LEU A 587 7.21 22.69 8.96
N TYR A 588 6.18 23.41 8.51
CA TYR A 588 5.92 23.57 7.07
C TYR A 588 7.00 24.36 6.33
N VAL A 589 7.60 25.37 6.96
CA VAL A 589 8.77 26.05 6.40
C VAL A 589 9.92 25.06 6.24
N ILE A 590 10.16 24.19 7.22
CA ILE A 590 11.16 23.13 7.12
C ILE A 590 10.85 22.17 5.96
N HIS A 591 9.62 21.66 5.87
CA HIS A 591 9.24 20.69 4.83
C HIS A 591 9.28 21.29 3.41
N THR A 592 8.76 22.51 3.22
CA THR A 592 8.87 23.20 1.92
C THR A 592 10.31 23.56 1.57
N SER A 593 11.15 23.86 2.55
CA SER A 593 12.58 24.08 2.38
C SER A 593 13.31 22.79 1.96
N LEU A 594 12.97 21.64 2.56
CA LEU A 594 13.49 20.33 2.14
C LEU A 594 13.05 19.96 0.72
N ALA A 595 11.77 20.14 0.42
CA ALA A 595 11.23 19.85 -0.91
C ALA A 595 11.87 20.70 -2.01
N SER A 596 12.23 21.95 -1.70
CA SER A 596 12.88 22.88 -2.64
C SER A 596 14.42 22.85 -2.60
N ASP A 597 15.02 22.04 -1.72
CA ASP A 597 16.46 22.06 -1.42
C ASP A 597 16.99 23.48 -1.09
N THR A 598 16.16 24.31 -0.44
CA THR A 598 16.52 25.66 0.03
C THR A 598 16.57 25.74 1.55
N VAL A 599 17.22 26.77 2.10
CA VAL A 599 17.30 27.01 3.56
C VAL A 599 17.12 28.47 3.94
N SER A 600 16.86 29.35 2.97
CA SER A 600 16.76 30.80 3.16
C SER A 600 15.58 31.18 4.06
N ALA A 601 14.42 30.54 3.88
CA ALA A 601 13.23 30.79 4.69
C ALA A 601 13.44 30.36 6.15
N VAL A 602 14.05 29.18 6.38
CA VAL A 602 14.42 28.71 7.72
C VAL A 602 15.42 29.67 8.38
N ARG A 603 16.48 30.06 7.67
CA ARG A 603 17.50 30.99 8.20
C ARG A 603 16.91 32.38 8.52
N ARG A 604 15.92 32.84 7.77
CA ARG A 604 15.19 34.08 8.07
C ARG A 604 14.54 34.00 9.46
N LEU A 605 13.82 32.91 9.76
CA LEU A 605 13.16 32.72 11.05
C LEU A 605 14.17 32.57 12.20
N LEU A 606 15.24 31.80 12.00
CA LEU A 606 16.27 31.59 13.02
C LEU A 606 17.12 32.82 13.33
N ARG A 607 17.13 33.82 12.43
CA ARG A 607 17.81 35.12 12.63
C ARG A 607 16.83 36.25 12.98
N GLY A 608 15.55 35.96 13.01
CA GLY A 608 14.48 36.92 13.27
C GLY A 608 14.28 37.24 14.75
N GLU A 609 13.29 38.09 15.02
CA GLU A 609 12.93 38.56 16.36
C GLU A 609 12.56 37.41 17.32
N HIS A 610 11.88 36.38 16.81
CA HIS A 610 11.40 35.23 17.58
C HIS A 610 12.36 34.02 17.60
N LYS A 611 13.65 34.21 17.33
CA LYS A 611 14.64 33.11 17.21
C LYS A 611 14.61 32.09 18.35
N ALA A 612 14.42 32.55 19.60
CA ALA A 612 14.45 31.67 20.77
C ALA A 612 13.35 30.61 20.72
N LYS A 613 12.15 30.98 20.27
CA LYS A 613 11.02 30.06 20.11
C LYS A 613 11.28 29.05 18.99
N PHE A 614 11.78 29.54 17.85
CA PHE A 614 12.07 28.66 16.72
C PHE A 614 13.17 27.64 17.04
N MET A 615 14.15 27.98 17.88
CA MET A 615 15.17 27.03 18.34
C MET A 615 14.58 25.85 19.15
N GLU A 616 13.48 26.06 19.89
CA GLU A 616 12.78 24.97 20.58
C GLU A 616 12.15 24.00 19.57
N TYR A 617 11.50 24.53 18.54
CA TYR A 617 10.92 23.71 17.47
C TYR A 617 11.98 22.99 16.63
N VAL A 618 13.14 23.62 16.41
CA VAL A 618 14.30 22.98 15.76
C VAL A 618 14.76 21.77 16.55
N LYS A 619 14.89 21.89 17.87
CA LYS A 619 15.31 20.78 18.72
C LYS A 619 14.33 19.61 18.62
N GLU A 620 13.04 19.90 18.67
CA GLU A 620 12.00 18.87 18.49
C GLU A 620 12.11 18.17 17.13
N TYR A 621 12.32 18.94 16.06
CA TYR A 621 12.49 18.39 14.72
C TYR A 621 13.77 17.54 14.60
N GLN A 622 14.86 17.97 15.22
CA GLN A 622 16.11 17.22 15.29
C GLN A 622 15.94 15.88 16.02
N ASP A 623 15.27 15.89 17.17
CA ASP A 623 14.99 14.67 17.94
C ASP A 623 14.18 13.66 17.10
N ARG A 624 13.20 14.15 16.33
CA ARG A 624 12.44 13.32 15.39
C ARG A 624 13.32 12.75 14.29
N VAL A 625 14.13 13.57 13.61
CA VAL A 625 15.01 13.13 12.51
C VAL A 625 16.07 12.15 12.98
N GLU A 626 16.68 12.37 14.14
CA GLU A 626 17.69 11.46 14.71
C GLU A 626 17.10 10.10 15.09
N THR A 627 15.83 10.06 15.52
CA THR A 627 15.13 8.80 15.82
C THR A 627 15.03 7.87 14.60
N ILE A 628 14.99 8.44 13.39
CA ILE A 628 14.75 7.71 12.14
C ILE A 628 15.90 7.80 11.13
N ARG A 629 17.05 8.32 11.58
CA ARG A 629 18.16 8.70 10.70
C ARG A 629 18.74 7.53 9.89
N TYR A 630 18.84 6.36 10.50
CA TYR A 630 19.51 5.20 9.91
C TYR A 630 18.68 4.53 8.80
N ASP A 631 17.39 4.81 8.77
CA ASP A 631 16.44 4.17 7.86
C ASP A 631 16.09 5.07 6.66
N TYR A 632 16.57 6.32 6.65
CA TYR A 632 16.43 7.18 5.48
C TYR A 632 17.24 6.63 4.29
N PRO A 633 16.68 6.70 3.07
CA PRO A 633 17.45 6.46 1.87
C PRO A 633 18.67 7.39 1.83
N PRO A 634 19.85 6.94 1.32
CA PRO A 634 21.08 7.73 1.37
C PRO A 634 20.97 9.15 0.80
N TRP A 635 20.16 9.33 -0.25
CA TRP A 635 19.93 10.64 -0.87
C TRP A 635 19.09 11.57 0.02
N VAL A 636 18.06 11.05 0.69
CA VAL A 636 17.25 11.78 1.68
C VAL A 636 18.10 12.16 2.88
N ALA A 637 18.94 11.24 3.37
CA ALA A 637 19.92 11.52 4.42
C ALA A 637 20.90 12.63 4.02
N GLY A 638 21.27 12.70 2.73
CA GLY A 638 22.05 13.80 2.16
C GLY A 638 21.33 15.15 2.24
N LYS A 639 20.06 15.20 1.81
CA LYS A 639 19.21 16.41 1.91
C LYS A 639 19.06 16.89 3.35
N LEU A 640 18.71 15.98 4.25
CA LEU A 640 18.56 16.27 5.67
C LEU A 640 19.86 16.80 6.28
N ARG A 641 21.02 16.26 5.91
CA ARG A 641 22.31 16.78 6.39
C ARG A 641 22.53 18.25 6.03
N GLY A 642 22.15 18.65 4.80
CA GLY A 642 22.24 20.04 4.35
C GLY A 642 21.32 20.98 5.14
N LEU A 643 20.07 20.55 5.38
CA LEU A 643 19.14 21.27 6.24
C LEU A 643 19.68 21.35 7.68
N MET A 644 20.06 20.22 8.26
CA MET A 644 20.54 20.11 9.64
C MET A 644 21.74 21.03 9.88
N ALA A 645 22.69 21.08 8.94
CA ALA A 645 23.79 22.03 9.03
C ALA A 645 23.30 23.47 9.16
N SER A 646 22.25 23.85 8.43
CA SER A 646 21.64 25.19 8.49
C SER A 646 20.82 25.43 9.76
N LEU A 647 20.30 24.38 10.39
CA LEU A 647 19.63 24.45 11.70
C LEU A 647 20.62 24.64 12.87
N HIS A 648 21.90 24.28 12.68
CA HIS A 648 22.96 24.46 13.67
C HIS A 648 23.70 25.80 13.56
N VAL A 649 23.51 26.58 12.49
CA VAL A 649 24.16 27.89 12.33
C VAL A 649 23.50 28.90 13.28
N ILE A 650 24.07 29.01 14.47
CA ILE A 650 23.95 30.14 15.40
C ILE A 650 25.17 31.04 15.23
#